data_AF-K9ZH20-F1
#
_entry.id   AF-K9ZH20-F1
#
_cell.length_a   1.000
_cell.length_b   1.000
_cell.length_c   1.000
_cell.angle_alpha   90.00
_cell.angle_beta   90.00
_cell.angle_gamma   90.00
#
_symmetry.space_group_name_H-M   'P 1'
#
loop_
_entity.id
_entity.type
_entity.pdbx_description
1 polymer ?
#
loop_
_entity_poly.entity_id
_entity_poly.type
_entity_poly.pdbx_seq_one_letter_code
_entity_poly.pdbx_strand_id
1 'polypeptide(L)'
;MSTNELKILQTGLNSLKQGLYPEAINSLQHFCQICEVSGNTNSKEYLQAQVGLVQAFHHTKNSEAARTIAQKLLTIQNPQIIAWARKFLESLPVETSSKTSTETNSRTVESTLLATTKKPTLTPEKAEELLNNGNKALKFQHYAEAVQALEEFCQCADDQVKHYNQAQMWLVKAYKGNEQLEEAIALCKQLTTSQQASTNLWATKFLVNLVPESEIPQESTTQATNSVQSQSSSTSRQGSVVEIKMKTLEEFKSFCQQNLLTDLQDLESVRKQVLISIVVVGVIVAVIFLADIKFLLLHIIMDMIIIYKIIPLELIFLFLFIFLGCLWGWIAFYTSCTETYASGFKSKIIQKIFDFINYNQSLSYYEQPSAEDDRYVMSGFAHSQMFQTLLKANKITQNDCIFGKVGEIPIYFSEISAQFEIQHTWSRYFDFAYHMKVLALSNIPKFIRRMIFGLMLPFYIIILIFQTLKGTPYVFSKMIRGKKIDYQSFKEEVLNNEVTRKLIFKGLFFQANFPKTLKSKTIVVPNLVNININALPQTTRQLVKLEDPNFNQYFTVYANDQVEARYVLSTTLMEKLVKFRQKAHRNIYVSFIDNMIYIGIEYAGDIFEPRLFTTMLNFTPMREYFQNIQLMLGIVEDLNLNRRIWQQN
;
A
#
# COMPACT_ATOMS: atom_id res chain seq x y z
N MET A 1 -3.83 -10.81 -44.97
CA MET A 1 -4.07 -9.35 -45.06
C MET A 1 -2.81 -8.66 -45.50
N SER A 2 -2.92 -7.69 -46.42
CA SER A 2 -1.80 -6.85 -46.86
C SER A 2 -1.46 -5.75 -45.82
N THR A 3 -0.24 -5.20 -45.85
CA THR A 3 0.18 -4.10 -44.97
C THR A 3 -0.68 -2.83 -45.14
N ASN A 4 -1.23 -2.62 -46.33
CA ASN A 4 -2.14 -1.50 -46.59
C ASN A 4 -3.52 -1.69 -45.95
N GLU A 5 -4.06 -2.92 -45.92
CA GLU A 5 -5.34 -3.22 -45.24
C GLU A 5 -5.25 -2.96 -43.73
N LEU A 6 -4.19 -3.44 -43.08
CA LEU A 6 -3.97 -3.23 -41.64
C LEU A 6 -3.83 -1.74 -41.28
N LYS A 7 -3.28 -0.93 -42.20
CA LYS A 7 -3.17 0.52 -42.00
C LYS A 7 -4.54 1.20 -42.02
N ILE A 8 -5.48 0.74 -42.83
CA ILE A 8 -6.87 1.24 -42.87
C ILE A 8 -7.58 0.93 -41.54
N LEU A 9 -7.45 -0.30 -41.03
CA LEU A 9 -7.99 -0.68 -39.72
C LEU A 9 -7.42 0.18 -38.59
N GLN A 10 -6.10 0.34 -38.55
CA GLN A 10 -5.44 1.11 -37.50
C GLN A 10 -5.82 2.59 -37.54
N THR A 11 -6.03 3.14 -38.74
CA THR A 11 -6.55 4.50 -38.92
C THR A 11 -7.95 4.63 -38.34
N GLY A 12 -8.87 3.71 -38.68
CA GLY A 12 -10.24 3.71 -38.15
C GLY A 12 -10.33 3.54 -36.63
N LEU A 13 -9.51 2.66 -36.04
CA LEU A 13 -9.46 2.47 -34.59
C LEU A 13 -8.84 3.65 -33.84
N ASN A 14 -7.89 4.37 -34.46
CA ASN A 14 -7.32 5.59 -33.88
C ASN A 14 -8.33 6.75 -33.93
N SER A 15 -9.04 6.93 -35.04
CA SER A 15 -10.13 7.93 -35.15
C SER A 15 -11.24 7.65 -34.12
N LEU A 16 -11.57 6.38 -33.86
CA LEU A 16 -12.52 5.99 -32.82
C LEU A 16 -12.07 6.43 -31.42
N LYS A 17 -10.78 6.22 -31.09
CA LYS A 17 -10.20 6.64 -29.79
C LYS A 17 -10.13 8.16 -29.63
N GLN A 18 -10.01 8.89 -30.73
CA GLN A 18 -9.95 10.35 -30.75
C GLN A 18 -11.35 11.01 -30.77
N GLY A 19 -12.43 10.22 -30.80
CA GLY A 19 -13.80 10.73 -30.85
C GLY A 19 -14.26 11.22 -32.22
N LEU A 20 -13.49 10.95 -33.29
CA LEU A 20 -13.81 11.31 -34.68
C LEU A 20 -14.68 10.21 -35.32
N TYR A 21 -15.91 10.07 -34.82
CA TYR A 21 -16.79 8.94 -35.15
C TYR A 21 -17.16 8.81 -36.64
N PRO A 22 -17.46 9.88 -37.41
CA PRO A 22 -17.75 9.76 -38.84
C PRO A 22 -16.57 9.23 -39.68
N GLU A 23 -15.35 9.65 -39.34
CA GLU A 23 -14.13 9.18 -40.00
C GLU A 23 -13.77 7.74 -39.63
N ALA A 24 -14.02 7.39 -38.37
CA ALA A 24 -13.91 6.02 -37.88
C ALA A 24 -14.89 5.08 -38.60
N ILE A 25 -16.16 5.50 -38.77
CA ILE A 25 -17.17 4.72 -39.51
C ILE A 25 -16.70 4.50 -40.95
N ASN A 26 -16.31 5.55 -41.67
CA ASN A 26 -15.87 5.44 -43.06
C ASN A 26 -14.68 4.48 -43.22
N SER A 27 -13.65 4.64 -42.38
CA SER A 27 -12.44 3.82 -42.45
C SER A 27 -12.68 2.36 -42.07
N LEU A 28 -13.45 2.11 -40.99
CA LEU A 28 -13.75 0.75 -40.53
C LEU A 28 -14.74 0.03 -41.45
N GLN A 29 -15.71 0.73 -42.03
CA GLN A 29 -16.64 0.16 -43.00
C GLN A 29 -15.93 -0.22 -44.30
N HIS A 30 -15.03 0.63 -44.78
CA HIS A 30 -14.18 0.32 -45.93
C HIS A 30 -13.31 -0.92 -45.69
N PHE A 31 -12.72 -1.03 -44.50
CA PHE A 31 -11.96 -2.23 -44.13
C PHE A 31 -12.82 -3.50 -44.06
N CYS A 32 -14.03 -3.42 -43.48
CA CYS A 32 -14.96 -4.55 -43.44
C CYS A 32 -15.35 -5.01 -44.85
N GLN A 33 -15.60 -4.09 -45.78
CA GLN A 33 -15.92 -4.42 -47.18
C GLN A 33 -14.76 -5.16 -47.86
N ILE A 34 -13.51 -4.73 -47.64
CA ILE A 34 -12.33 -5.42 -48.18
C ILE A 34 -12.22 -6.85 -47.61
N CYS A 35 -12.52 -7.03 -46.33
CA CYS A 35 -12.52 -8.34 -45.67
C CYS A 35 -13.63 -9.26 -46.19
N GLU A 36 -14.82 -8.73 -46.47
CA GLU A 36 -15.95 -9.47 -47.03
C GLU A 36 -15.64 -9.94 -48.46
N VAL A 37 -15.05 -9.08 -49.30
CA VAL A 37 -14.65 -9.42 -50.68
C VAL A 37 -13.51 -10.44 -50.71
N SER A 38 -12.59 -10.37 -49.74
CA SER A 38 -11.44 -11.28 -49.64
C SER A 38 -11.73 -12.59 -48.87
N GLY A 39 -12.96 -12.79 -48.37
CA GLY A 39 -13.36 -13.99 -47.63
C GLY A 39 -12.77 -14.10 -46.20
N ASN A 40 -12.22 -13.02 -45.64
CA ASN A 40 -11.52 -13.00 -44.35
C ASN A 40 -12.44 -12.60 -43.17
N THR A 41 -13.70 -13.04 -43.18
CA THR A 41 -14.75 -12.64 -42.24
C THR A 41 -14.65 -13.28 -40.85
N ASN A 42 -13.74 -14.26 -40.66
CA ASN A 42 -13.45 -14.86 -39.35
C ASN A 42 -12.12 -14.38 -38.74
N SER A 43 -11.44 -13.41 -39.39
CA SER A 43 -10.18 -12.87 -38.86
C SER A 43 -10.41 -12.02 -37.60
N LYS A 44 -9.44 -12.02 -36.70
CA LYS A 44 -9.49 -11.22 -35.45
C LYS A 44 -9.62 -9.73 -35.76
N GLU A 45 -8.99 -9.30 -36.83
CA GLU A 45 -8.94 -7.93 -37.33
C GLU A 45 -10.31 -7.48 -37.86
N TYR A 46 -11.00 -8.35 -38.61
CA TYR A 46 -12.37 -8.09 -39.06
C TYR A 46 -13.35 -7.97 -37.88
N LEU A 47 -13.21 -8.84 -36.88
CA LEU A 47 -14.03 -8.79 -35.66
C LEU A 47 -13.78 -7.51 -34.85
N GLN A 48 -12.53 -7.07 -34.76
CA GLN A 48 -12.18 -5.79 -34.14
C GLN A 48 -12.79 -4.60 -34.90
N ALA A 49 -12.81 -4.64 -36.23
CA ALA A 49 -13.42 -3.62 -37.06
C ALA A 49 -14.95 -3.54 -36.85
N GLN A 50 -15.62 -4.70 -36.79
CA GLN A 50 -17.06 -4.79 -36.55
C GLN A 50 -17.45 -4.27 -35.14
N VAL A 51 -16.67 -4.61 -34.11
CA VAL A 51 -16.86 -4.06 -32.75
C VAL A 51 -16.65 -2.54 -32.73
N GLY A 52 -15.62 -2.06 -33.42
CA GLY A 52 -15.36 -0.62 -33.56
C GLY A 52 -16.48 0.13 -34.29
N LEU A 53 -17.08 -0.47 -35.32
CA LEU A 53 -18.23 0.09 -36.03
C LEU A 53 -19.46 0.20 -35.12
N VAL A 54 -19.75 -0.82 -34.33
CA VAL A 54 -20.88 -0.80 -33.38
C VAL A 54 -20.72 0.33 -32.36
N GLN A 55 -19.50 0.52 -31.84
CA GLN A 55 -19.19 1.63 -30.93
C GLN A 55 -19.35 2.99 -31.63
N ALA A 56 -18.82 3.15 -32.84
CA ALA A 56 -18.92 4.39 -33.58
C ALA A 56 -20.37 4.76 -33.95
N PHE A 57 -21.19 3.79 -34.38
CA PHE A 57 -22.62 4.00 -34.68
C PHE A 57 -23.46 4.33 -33.44
N HIS A 58 -23.13 3.74 -32.28
CA HIS A 58 -23.75 4.14 -31.02
C HIS A 58 -23.49 5.62 -30.71
N HIS A 59 -22.23 6.07 -30.86
CA HIS A 59 -21.88 7.45 -30.53
C HIS A 59 -22.46 8.48 -31.50
N THR A 60 -22.81 8.09 -32.73
CA THR A 60 -23.49 8.95 -33.72
C THR A 60 -25.02 8.90 -33.64
N LYS A 61 -25.60 8.24 -32.61
CA LYS A 61 -27.05 8.02 -32.43
C LYS A 61 -27.72 7.22 -33.55
N ASN A 62 -26.96 6.48 -34.34
CA ASN A 62 -27.50 5.55 -35.35
C ASN A 62 -27.70 4.15 -34.74
N SER A 63 -28.67 4.06 -33.82
CA SER A 63 -28.92 2.88 -33.00
C SER A 63 -29.39 1.66 -33.80
N GLU A 64 -30.03 1.87 -34.95
CA GLU A 64 -30.52 0.79 -35.81
C GLU A 64 -29.35 0.06 -36.48
N ALA A 65 -28.41 0.80 -37.09
CA ALA A 65 -27.21 0.22 -37.70
C ALA A 65 -26.32 -0.50 -36.67
N ALA A 66 -26.16 0.08 -35.47
CA ALA A 66 -25.42 -0.54 -34.37
C ALA A 66 -26.07 -1.86 -33.91
N ARG A 67 -27.41 -1.88 -33.81
CA ARG A 67 -28.19 -3.07 -33.43
C ARG A 67 -28.08 -4.18 -34.47
N THR A 68 -28.17 -3.86 -35.77
CA THR A 68 -28.04 -4.86 -36.85
C THR A 68 -26.66 -5.51 -36.84
N ILE A 69 -25.59 -4.72 -36.68
CA ILE A 69 -24.23 -5.27 -36.63
C ILE A 69 -24.01 -6.10 -35.36
N ALA A 70 -24.48 -5.62 -34.20
CA ALA A 70 -24.40 -6.37 -32.95
C ALA A 70 -25.19 -7.71 -33.00
N GLN A 71 -26.33 -7.76 -33.69
CA GLN A 71 -27.06 -9.00 -33.94
C GLN A 71 -26.29 -9.96 -34.85
N LYS A 72 -25.62 -9.45 -35.90
CA LYS A 72 -24.72 -10.25 -36.74
C LYS A 72 -23.52 -10.81 -35.95
N LEU A 73 -23.03 -10.10 -34.93
CA LEU A 73 -21.93 -10.57 -34.09
C LEU A 73 -22.34 -11.73 -33.15
N LEU A 74 -23.63 -11.94 -32.88
CA LEU A 74 -24.12 -13.07 -32.08
C LEU A 74 -24.05 -14.42 -32.80
N THR A 75 -23.94 -14.43 -34.13
CA THR A 75 -23.87 -15.66 -34.93
C THR A 75 -22.45 -16.18 -35.11
N ILE A 76 -21.44 -15.47 -34.58
CA ILE A 76 -20.02 -15.78 -34.73
C ILE A 76 -19.54 -16.68 -33.58
N GLN A 77 -18.70 -17.69 -33.89
CA GLN A 77 -18.14 -18.65 -32.91
C GLN A 77 -17.01 -18.06 -32.03
N ASN A 78 -17.26 -16.92 -31.37
CA ASN A 78 -16.35 -16.33 -30.39
C ASN A 78 -17.10 -15.97 -29.09
N PRO A 79 -16.89 -16.70 -27.98
CA PRO A 79 -17.63 -16.51 -26.73
C PRO A 79 -17.51 -15.11 -26.13
N GLN A 80 -16.35 -14.45 -26.28
CA GLN A 80 -16.12 -13.10 -25.74
C GLN A 80 -16.91 -12.04 -26.52
N ILE A 81 -16.98 -12.18 -27.85
CA ILE A 81 -17.73 -11.28 -28.71
C ILE A 81 -19.23 -11.51 -28.55
N ILE A 82 -19.68 -12.76 -28.41
CA ILE A 82 -21.08 -13.07 -28.11
C ILE A 82 -21.49 -12.43 -26.77
N ALA A 83 -20.67 -12.58 -25.72
CA ALA A 83 -20.95 -11.99 -24.42
C ALA A 83 -20.98 -10.45 -24.48
N TRP A 84 -20.04 -9.84 -25.21
CA TRP A 84 -20.00 -8.40 -25.42
C TRP A 84 -21.21 -7.89 -26.22
N ALA A 85 -21.55 -8.54 -27.34
CA ALA A 85 -22.68 -8.15 -28.19
C ALA A 85 -24.03 -8.31 -27.47
N ARG A 86 -24.19 -9.35 -26.63
CA ARG A 86 -25.37 -9.53 -25.78
C ARG A 86 -25.52 -8.40 -24.76
N LYS A 87 -24.44 -8.09 -24.03
CA LYS A 87 -24.40 -6.97 -23.08
C LYS A 87 -24.68 -5.61 -23.75
N PHE A 88 -24.18 -5.42 -24.97
CA PHE A 88 -24.41 -4.21 -25.75
C PHE A 88 -25.88 -4.10 -26.19
N LEU A 89 -26.48 -5.18 -26.71
CA LEU A 89 -27.89 -5.20 -27.11
C LEU A 89 -28.84 -4.97 -25.92
N GLU A 90 -28.50 -5.48 -24.74
CA GLU A 90 -29.23 -5.22 -23.47
C GLU A 90 -29.14 -3.77 -23.02
N SER A 91 -28.09 -3.05 -23.41
CA SER A 91 -27.91 -1.63 -23.08
C SER A 91 -28.65 -0.66 -24.02
N LEU A 92 -29.20 -1.14 -25.14
CA LEU A 92 -29.94 -0.30 -26.09
C LEU A 92 -31.42 -0.18 -25.68
N PRO A 93 -32.01 1.04 -25.67
CA PRO A 93 -33.43 1.22 -25.35
C PRO A 93 -34.33 0.46 -26.35
N VAL A 94 -35.33 -0.25 -25.83
CA VAL A 94 -36.33 -0.98 -26.63
C VAL A 94 -37.31 0.05 -27.20
N GLU A 95 -37.30 0.24 -28.51
CA GLU A 95 -38.34 1.02 -29.19
C GLU A 95 -39.60 0.16 -29.29
N THR A 96 -40.61 0.53 -28.50
CA THR A 96 -41.96 -0.03 -28.57
C THR A 96 -42.64 0.44 -29.85
N SER A 97 -42.71 -0.42 -30.86
CA SER A 97 -43.70 -0.28 -31.93
C SER A 97 -45.06 -0.74 -31.41
N SER A 98 -45.99 0.21 -31.33
CA SER A 98 -47.42 0.06 -31.07
C SER A 98 -48.09 -1.10 -31.83
N LYS A 99 -48.97 -1.86 -31.15
CA LYS A 99 -50.40 -2.06 -31.52
C LYS A 99 -51.11 -3.14 -30.65
N THR A 100 -52.11 -2.67 -29.91
CA THR A 100 -53.50 -3.16 -29.78
C THR A 100 -53.86 -4.53 -29.17
N SER A 101 -54.90 -4.45 -28.33
CA SER A 101 -55.98 -5.43 -28.03
C SER A 101 -55.77 -6.57 -27.02
N THR A 102 -56.32 -6.35 -25.82
CA THR A 102 -57.39 -7.15 -25.15
C THR A 102 -57.33 -8.68 -25.23
N GLU A 103 -57.22 -9.37 -24.09
CA GLU A 103 -58.34 -10.10 -23.44
C GLU A 103 -57.89 -10.90 -22.21
N THR A 104 -58.89 -11.30 -21.46
CA THR A 104 -59.01 -11.61 -20.03
C THR A 104 -58.80 -13.10 -19.69
N ASN A 105 -58.72 -13.39 -18.37
CA ASN A 105 -58.91 -14.68 -17.67
C ASN A 105 -57.69 -15.63 -17.64
N SER A 106 -57.34 -16.33 -16.56
CA SER A 106 -57.95 -16.55 -15.23
C SER A 106 -56.95 -17.31 -14.34
N ARG A 107 -57.02 -17.09 -13.00
CA ARG A 107 -56.86 -18.02 -11.85
C ARG A 107 -55.96 -19.27 -12.04
N THR A 108 -55.05 -19.66 -11.13
CA THR A 108 -55.28 -19.97 -9.71
C THR A 108 -53.96 -20.38 -9.01
N VAL A 109 -53.88 -20.13 -7.69
CA VAL A 109 -53.23 -20.92 -6.60
C VAL A 109 -51.73 -20.71 -6.24
N GLU A 110 -51.59 -19.96 -5.14
CA GLU A 110 -50.81 -20.19 -3.89
C GLU A 110 -49.28 -20.10 -3.79
N SER A 111 -48.87 -19.20 -2.88
CA SER A 111 -47.80 -19.31 -1.86
C SER A 111 -46.35 -19.40 -2.39
N THR A 112 -45.38 -18.57 -2.01
CA THR A 112 -45.05 -18.05 -0.69
C THR A 112 -44.18 -16.79 -0.85
N LEU A 113 -44.41 -15.81 0.03
CA LEU A 113 -43.61 -14.60 0.23
C LEU A 113 -42.12 -14.91 0.47
N LEU A 114 -41.23 -14.23 -0.27
CA LEU A 114 -40.05 -13.55 0.27
C LEU A 114 -39.39 -12.74 -0.86
N ALA A 115 -39.79 -11.47 -0.95
CA ALA A 115 -39.09 -10.47 -1.74
C ALA A 115 -37.70 -10.26 -1.15
N THR A 116 -36.66 -10.53 -1.93
CA THR A 116 -35.32 -9.97 -1.70
C THR A 116 -35.00 -9.08 -2.89
N THR A 117 -35.04 -7.77 -2.63
CA THR A 117 -34.58 -6.72 -3.51
C THR A 117 -33.07 -6.84 -3.68
N LYS A 118 -32.60 -7.37 -4.83
CA LYS A 118 -31.17 -7.44 -5.13
C LYS A 118 -30.68 -6.09 -5.68
N LYS A 119 -29.88 -5.39 -4.87
CA LYS A 119 -29.13 -4.15 -5.20
C LYS A 119 -28.29 -4.37 -6.49
N PRO A 120 -28.17 -3.37 -7.39
CA PRO A 120 -27.41 -3.50 -8.64
C PRO A 120 -25.92 -3.74 -8.36
N THR A 121 -25.35 -4.80 -8.93
CA THR A 121 -23.98 -5.24 -8.61
C THR A 121 -22.96 -4.52 -9.50
N LEU A 122 -22.09 -3.70 -8.89
CA LEU A 122 -20.99 -3.01 -9.56
C LEU A 122 -19.93 -4.02 -10.09
N THR A 123 -19.38 -3.80 -11.29
CA THR A 123 -18.25 -4.64 -11.80
C THR A 123 -16.99 -4.41 -10.96
N PRO A 124 -16.17 -5.46 -10.69
CA PRO A 124 -14.97 -5.33 -9.84
C PRO A 124 -13.99 -4.22 -10.26
N GLU A 125 -13.81 -4.02 -11.58
CA GLU A 125 -12.92 -2.98 -12.12
C GLU A 125 -13.42 -1.56 -11.79
N LYS A 126 -14.74 -1.32 -11.91
CA LYS A 126 -15.34 -0.03 -11.58
C LYS A 126 -15.33 0.24 -10.06
N ALA A 127 -15.48 -0.82 -9.27
CA ALA A 127 -15.41 -0.75 -7.81
C ALA A 127 -14.01 -0.32 -7.35
N GLU A 128 -12.96 -0.90 -7.95
CA GLU A 128 -11.57 -0.53 -7.66
C GLU A 128 -11.22 0.88 -8.16
N GLU A 129 -11.75 1.29 -9.32
CA GLU A 129 -11.59 2.65 -9.83
C GLU A 129 -12.19 3.71 -8.87
N LEU A 130 -13.44 3.52 -8.44
CA LEU A 130 -14.12 4.44 -7.52
C LEU A 130 -13.44 4.52 -6.15
N LEU A 131 -13.00 3.37 -5.60
CA LEU A 131 -12.22 3.32 -4.36
C LEU A 131 -10.90 4.09 -4.48
N ASN A 132 -10.15 3.89 -5.58
CA ASN A 132 -8.88 4.57 -5.80
C ASN A 132 -9.06 6.07 -6.00
N ASN A 133 -10.07 6.48 -6.77
CA ASN A 133 -10.40 7.89 -7.00
C ASN A 133 -10.84 8.57 -5.70
N GLY A 134 -11.73 7.93 -4.95
CA GLY A 134 -12.21 8.43 -3.65
C GLY A 134 -11.09 8.58 -2.62
N ASN A 135 -10.20 7.58 -2.50
CA ASN A 135 -9.05 7.64 -1.60
C ASN A 135 -8.05 8.73 -2.02
N LYS A 136 -7.77 8.85 -3.32
CA LYS A 136 -6.90 9.89 -3.87
C LYS A 136 -7.48 11.26 -3.53
N ALA A 137 -8.75 11.51 -3.85
CA ALA A 137 -9.43 12.77 -3.57
C ALA A 137 -9.45 13.11 -2.07
N LEU A 138 -9.69 12.11 -1.20
CA LEU A 138 -9.65 12.28 0.26
C LEU A 138 -8.25 12.72 0.74
N LYS A 139 -7.19 12.10 0.23
CA LYS A 139 -5.80 12.43 0.59
C LYS A 139 -5.37 13.82 0.12
N PHE A 140 -5.89 14.28 -1.02
CA PHE A 140 -5.63 15.61 -1.58
C PHE A 140 -6.63 16.69 -1.14
N GLN A 141 -7.53 16.39 -0.20
CA GLN A 141 -8.56 17.31 0.32
C GLN A 141 -9.57 17.79 -0.72
N HIS A 142 -9.74 17.05 -1.81
CA HIS A 142 -10.83 17.26 -2.75
C HIS A 142 -12.08 16.56 -2.22
N TYR A 143 -12.64 17.08 -1.13
CA TYR A 143 -13.65 16.36 -0.35
C TYR A 143 -14.94 16.13 -1.14
N ALA A 144 -15.37 17.06 -2.00
CA ALA A 144 -16.53 16.87 -2.87
C ALA A 144 -16.34 15.70 -3.87
N GLU A 145 -15.17 15.61 -4.50
CA GLU A 145 -14.82 14.50 -5.41
C GLU A 145 -14.70 13.16 -4.65
N ALA A 146 -14.19 13.22 -3.41
CA ALA A 146 -14.08 12.06 -2.54
C ALA A 146 -15.47 11.55 -2.11
N VAL A 147 -16.37 12.45 -1.70
CA VAL A 147 -17.76 12.12 -1.36
C VAL A 147 -18.44 11.48 -2.56
N GLN A 148 -18.38 12.10 -3.75
CA GLN A 148 -19.02 11.58 -4.95
C GLN A 148 -18.56 10.15 -5.29
N ALA A 149 -17.25 9.91 -5.34
CA ALA A 149 -16.71 8.61 -5.71
C ALA A 149 -17.00 7.52 -4.64
N LEU A 150 -16.97 7.89 -3.35
CA LEU A 150 -17.17 6.96 -2.25
C LEU A 150 -18.66 6.68 -1.97
N GLU A 151 -19.56 7.63 -2.19
CA GLU A 151 -21.01 7.41 -2.17
C GLU A 151 -21.44 6.48 -3.29
N GLU A 152 -20.97 6.74 -4.52
CA GLU A 152 -21.27 5.89 -5.69
C GLU A 152 -20.81 4.44 -5.44
N PHE A 153 -19.64 4.29 -4.82
CA PHE A 153 -19.14 2.99 -4.38
C PHE A 153 -20.02 2.35 -3.30
N CYS A 154 -20.33 3.06 -2.20
CA CYS A 154 -21.11 2.51 -1.08
C CYS A 154 -22.56 2.20 -1.45
N GLN A 155 -23.16 2.91 -2.41
CA GLN A 155 -24.53 2.65 -2.87
C GLN A 155 -24.63 1.40 -3.74
N CYS A 156 -23.60 1.10 -4.53
CA CYS A 156 -23.62 0.06 -5.55
C CYS A 156 -22.82 -1.22 -5.18
N ALA A 157 -22.01 -1.17 -4.13
CA ALA A 157 -21.28 -2.33 -3.63
C ALA A 157 -22.11 -3.15 -2.61
N ASP A 158 -21.90 -4.46 -2.59
CA ASP A 158 -22.44 -5.38 -1.58
C ASP A 158 -21.56 -5.31 -0.31
N ASP A 159 -22.15 -5.52 0.87
CA ASP A 159 -21.48 -5.44 2.17
C ASP A 159 -20.37 -6.52 2.32
N GLN A 160 -20.36 -7.53 1.43
CA GLN A 160 -19.33 -8.58 1.34
C GLN A 160 -18.15 -8.22 0.41
N VAL A 161 -18.19 -7.08 -0.28
CA VAL A 161 -17.10 -6.63 -1.14
C VAL A 161 -15.90 -6.21 -0.29
N LYS A 162 -14.72 -6.72 -0.66
CA LYS A 162 -13.44 -6.35 -0.04
C LYS A 162 -13.29 -4.82 -0.05
N HIS A 163 -12.94 -4.23 1.09
CA HIS A 163 -12.79 -2.78 1.31
C HIS A 163 -14.10 -1.96 1.48
N TYR A 164 -15.27 -2.59 1.58
CA TYR A 164 -16.53 -1.86 1.80
C TYR A 164 -16.56 -1.04 3.11
N ASN A 165 -16.23 -1.67 4.23
CA ASN A 165 -16.14 -0.97 5.52
C ASN A 165 -15.09 0.16 5.49
N GLN A 166 -14.02 -0.02 4.73
CA GLN A 166 -12.96 0.98 4.58
C GLN A 166 -13.42 2.18 3.74
N ALA A 167 -14.19 1.94 2.67
CA ALA A 167 -14.83 3.00 1.89
C ALA A 167 -15.82 3.80 2.73
N GLN A 168 -16.60 3.16 3.61
CA GLN A 168 -17.48 3.85 4.55
C GLN A 168 -16.69 4.72 5.55
N MET A 169 -15.55 4.23 6.06
CA MET A 169 -14.66 5.03 6.93
C MET A 169 -14.08 6.25 6.19
N TRP A 170 -13.68 6.08 4.93
CA TRP A 170 -13.22 7.18 4.08
C TRP A 170 -14.33 8.16 3.75
N LEU A 171 -15.55 7.67 3.53
CA LEU A 171 -16.71 8.50 3.26
C LEU A 171 -17.07 9.36 4.48
N VAL A 172 -17.03 8.82 5.70
CA VAL A 172 -17.16 9.61 6.94
C VAL A 172 -16.10 10.71 7.03
N LYS A 173 -14.85 10.41 6.68
CA LYS A 173 -13.77 11.42 6.64
C LYS A 173 -14.02 12.46 5.55
N ALA A 174 -14.55 12.04 4.40
CA ALA A 174 -14.88 12.92 3.27
C ALA A 174 -16.02 13.87 3.65
N TYR A 175 -17.11 13.37 4.24
CA TYR A 175 -18.21 14.16 4.74
C TYR A 175 -17.75 15.20 5.77
N LYS A 176 -16.92 14.80 6.75
CA LYS A 176 -16.33 15.75 7.71
C LYS A 176 -15.53 16.85 7.00
N GLY A 177 -14.69 16.48 6.04
CA GLY A 177 -13.88 17.43 5.28
C GLY A 177 -14.69 18.33 4.34
N ASN A 178 -15.85 17.86 3.88
CA ASN A 178 -16.79 18.59 3.01
C ASN A 178 -17.84 19.40 3.81
N GLU A 179 -17.66 19.58 5.12
CA GLU A 179 -18.59 20.27 6.03
C GLU A 179 -19.99 19.62 6.16
N GLN A 180 -20.14 18.38 5.70
CA GLN A 180 -21.36 17.56 5.82
C GLN A 180 -21.36 16.80 7.16
N LEU A 181 -21.47 17.54 8.25
CA LEU A 181 -21.28 17.00 9.60
C LEU A 181 -22.39 16.02 10.01
N GLU A 182 -23.63 16.26 9.60
CA GLU A 182 -24.79 15.43 9.95
C GLU A 182 -24.70 14.05 9.32
N GLU A 183 -24.32 13.99 8.05
CA GLU A 183 -24.10 12.76 7.29
C GLU A 183 -22.88 12.00 7.82
N ALA A 184 -21.81 12.72 8.19
CA ALA A 184 -20.65 12.12 8.85
C ALA A 184 -21.04 11.48 10.20
N ILE A 185 -21.84 12.16 11.03
CA ILE A 185 -22.29 11.64 12.33
C ILE A 185 -23.24 10.46 12.14
N ALA A 186 -24.18 10.54 11.21
CA ALA A 186 -25.14 9.47 10.93
C ALA A 186 -24.44 8.17 10.49
N LEU A 187 -23.55 8.28 9.49
CA LEU A 187 -22.77 7.13 9.01
C LEU A 187 -21.80 6.63 10.08
N CYS A 188 -21.16 7.51 10.85
CA CYS A 188 -20.27 7.11 11.94
C CYS A 188 -21.02 6.37 13.06
N LYS A 189 -22.22 6.82 13.44
CA LYS A 189 -23.11 6.11 14.39
C LYS A 189 -23.46 4.72 13.86
N GLN A 190 -23.76 4.59 12.57
CA GLN A 190 -24.02 3.28 11.95
C GLN A 190 -22.78 2.35 12.00
N LEU A 191 -21.58 2.88 11.85
CA LEU A 191 -20.35 2.09 11.94
C LEU A 191 -20.02 1.61 13.37
N THR A 192 -20.57 2.26 14.41
CA THR A 192 -20.45 1.79 15.80
C THR A 192 -21.22 0.49 16.09
N THR A 193 -22.15 0.10 15.23
CA THR A 193 -22.90 -1.17 15.33
C THR A 193 -22.39 -2.24 14.36
N SER A 194 -21.27 -1.98 13.66
CA SER A 194 -20.65 -2.93 12.73
C SER A 194 -20.11 -4.18 13.44
N GLN A 195 -20.28 -5.35 12.81
CA GLN A 195 -19.76 -6.64 13.30
C GLN A 195 -18.22 -6.72 13.26
N GLN A 196 -17.56 -5.84 12.51
CA GLN A 196 -16.09 -5.80 12.43
C GLN A 196 -15.51 -4.95 13.57
N ALA A 197 -14.79 -5.60 14.51
CA ALA A 197 -14.24 -4.97 15.70
C ALA A 197 -13.36 -3.73 15.43
N SER A 198 -12.58 -3.74 14.33
CA SER A 198 -11.73 -2.60 13.93
C SER A 198 -12.53 -1.39 13.47
N THR A 199 -13.63 -1.61 12.72
CA THR A 199 -14.52 -0.57 12.21
C THR A 199 -15.33 0.05 13.35
N ASN A 200 -15.81 -0.79 14.27
CA ASN A 200 -16.48 -0.38 15.49
C ASN A 200 -15.58 0.48 16.40
N LEU A 201 -14.36 0.00 16.70
CA LEU A 201 -13.40 0.73 17.54
C LEU A 201 -12.97 2.06 16.90
N TRP A 202 -12.83 2.09 15.58
CA TRP A 202 -12.54 3.33 14.87
C TRP A 202 -13.72 4.31 14.96
N ALA A 203 -14.95 3.85 14.67
CA ALA A 203 -16.14 4.69 14.64
C ALA A 203 -16.49 5.26 16.02
N THR A 204 -16.36 4.47 17.08
CA THR A 204 -16.58 4.92 18.47
C THR A 204 -15.60 6.03 18.86
N LYS A 205 -14.31 5.89 18.53
CA LYS A 205 -13.31 6.94 18.77
C LYS A 205 -13.50 8.17 17.88
N PHE A 206 -13.91 7.97 16.63
CA PHE A 206 -14.08 9.07 15.67
C PHE A 206 -15.34 9.90 15.95
N LEU A 207 -16.41 9.28 16.46
CA LEU A 207 -17.65 9.94 16.84
C LEU A 207 -17.44 10.98 17.97
N VAL A 208 -16.56 10.68 18.92
CA VAL A 208 -16.14 11.62 19.99
C VAL A 208 -15.51 12.89 19.41
N ASN A 209 -14.88 12.80 18.23
CA ASN A 209 -14.27 13.92 17.53
C ASN A 209 -15.20 14.62 16.53
N LEU A 210 -16.47 14.19 16.43
CA LEU A 210 -17.48 14.71 15.49
C LEU A 210 -18.60 15.49 16.19
N VAL A 211 -18.91 15.20 17.45
CA VAL A 211 -20.02 15.81 18.19
C VAL A 211 -19.48 16.83 19.20
N PRO A 212 -19.85 18.13 19.14
CA PRO A 212 -19.59 19.08 20.21
C PRO A 212 -20.36 18.69 21.48
N GLU A 213 -19.81 19.04 22.64
CA GLU A 213 -20.14 18.62 24.01
C GLU A 213 -21.60 18.82 24.52
N SER A 214 -22.61 19.02 23.66
CA SER A 214 -23.96 19.44 24.05
C SER A 214 -25.08 18.39 23.94
N GLU A 215 -24.82 17.12 23.59
CA GLU A 215 -25.85 16.06 23.57
C GLU A 215 -25.40 14.79 24.29
N ILE A 216 -25.42 14.84 25.62
CA ILE A 216 -25.40 13.64 26.49
C ILE A 216 -26.75 13.61 27.24
N PRO A 217 -27.55 12.54 27.14
CA PRO A 217 -28.70 12.35 28.02
C PRO A 217 -28.21 12.21 29.48
N GLN A 218 -28.66 13.12 30.34
CA GLN A 218 -28.38 13.08 31.77
C GLN A 218 -29.23 11.99 32.46
N GLU A 219 -28.58 11.03 33.12
CA GLU A 219 -29.18 10.39 34.29
C GLU A 219 -28.91 11.26 35.52
N SER A 220 -29.99 11.56 36.23
CA SER A 220 -30.04 12.46 37.37
C SER A 220 -29.57 11.76 38.64
N THR A 221 -28.74 12.40 39.45
CA THR A 221 -29.03 12.55 40.89
C THR A 221 -28.43 13.87 41.39
N THR A 222 -29.22 14.52 42.22
CA THR A 222 -29.30 15.95 42.47
C THR A 222 -28.46 16.41 43.68
N GLN A 223 -27.84 17.59 43.57
CA GLN A 223 -27.96 18.76 44.47
C GLN A 223 -26.65 19.46 44.85
N ALA A 224 -26.69 20.79 44.64
CA ALA A 224 -26.25 21.88 45.51
C ALA A 224 -25.29 22.93 44.88
N THR A 225 -25.93 23.84 44.13
CA THR A 225 -25.92 25.33 44.28
C THR A 225 -24.64 26.19 44.22
N ASN A 226 -24.82 27.26 43.43
CA ASN A 226 -24.26 28.63 43.47
C ASN A 226 -22.95 28.88 42.68
N SER A 227 -22.76 29.96 41.93
CA SER A 227 -23.59 30.97 41.28
C SER A 227 -22.63 31.94 40.53
N VAL A 228 -23.15 32.69 39.56
CA VAL A 228 -22.69 34.04 39.11
C VAL A 228 -21.79 34.17 37.86
N GLN A 229 -22.45 34.75 36.84
CA GLN A 229 -22.08 35.74 35.82
C GLN A 229 -21.11 35.44 34.67
N SER A 230 -21.76 35.33 33.51
CA SER A 230 -21.32 35.80 32.20
C SER A 230 -20.99 37.30 32.20
N GLN A 231 -19.90 37.67 31.53
CA GLN A 231 -19.82 38.91 30.77
C GLN A 231 -19.16 38.66 29.41
N SER A 232 -19.90 39.09 28.39
CA SER A 232 -19.56 39.15 26.98
C SER A 232 -18.46 40.17 26.71
N SER A 233 -17.60 39.86 25.74
CA SER A 233 -17.05 40.90 24.86
C SER A 233 -16.69 40.31 23.51
N SER A 234 -17.30 40.88 22.49
CA SER A 234 -17.01 40.71 21.08
C SER A 234 -15.62 41.25 20.76
N THR A 235 -14.85 40.54 19.95
CA THR A 235 -13.77 41.15 19.17
C THR A 235 -13.59 40.37 17.88
N SER A 236 -13.95 41.01 16.77
CA SER A 236 -13.46 40.71 15.44
C SER A 236 -11.93 40.85 15.42
N ARG A 237 -11.20 39.87 14.86
CA ARG A 237 -9.83 40.07 14.34
C ARG A 237 -9.34 38.90 13.51
N GLN A 238 -9.08 39.21 12.24
CA GLN A 238 -7.90 38.88 11.44
C GLN A 238 -7.36 37.43 11.48
N GLY A 239 -7.31 36.82 10.30
CA GLY A 239 -6.70 35.51 10.06
C GLY A 239 -5.26 35.43 10.55
N SER A 240 -5.07 34.66 11.61
CA SER A 240 -3.77 34.27 12.15
C SER A 240 -3.23 33.11 11.32
N VAL A 241 -2.11 33.31 10.63
CA VAL A 241 -1.29 32.20 10.12
C VAL A 241 -0.82 31.42 11.34
N VAL A 242 -1.30 30.19 11.52
CA VAL A 242 -0.86 29.31 12.60
C VAL A 242 0.56 28.85 12.27
N GLU A 243 1.55 29.57 12.81
CA GLU A 243 2.97 29.19 12.79
C GLU A 243 3.16 27.96 13.69
N ILE A 244 3.80 26.91 13.19
CA ILE A 244 3.96 25.67 13.95
C ILE A 244 5.12 25.87 14.91
N LYS A 245 4.79 26.01 16.19
CA LYS A 245 5.81 26.15 17.21
C LYS A 245 6.53 24.81 17.39
N MET A 246 7.67 24.68 16.74
CA MET A 246 8.58 23.55 16.92
C MET A 246 9.02 23.47 18.38
N LYS A 247 8.83 22.30 19.00
CA LYS A 247 9.25 22.03 20.39
C LYS A 247 10.76 22.07 20.53
N THR A 248 11.27 22.57 21.66
CA THR A 248 12.72 22.58 21.88
C THR A 248 13.21 21.26 22.47
N LEU A 249 14.53 21.02 22.39
CA LEU A 249 15.13 19.84 23.01
C LEU A 249 15.01 19.87 24.54
N GLU A 250 15.01 21.06 25.16
CA GLU A 250 14.85 21.23 26.61
C GLU A 250 13.41 20.92 27.08
N GLU A 251 12.42 21.39 26.31
CA GLU A 251 11.01 21.01 26.52
C GLU A 251 10.84 19.50 26.41
N PHE A 252 11.44 18.90 25.38
CA PHE A 252 11.38 17.45 25.17
C PHE A 252 12.07 16.67 26.29
N LYS A 253 13.23 17.13 26.77
CA LYS A 253 13.94 16.50 27.90
C LYS A 253 13.09 16.51 29.17
N SER A 254 12.43 17.63 29.46
CA SER A 254 11.50 17.76 30.59
C SER A 254 10.29 16.83 30.41
N PHE A 255 9.74 16.75 29.21
CA PHE A 255 8.66 15.83 28.88
C PHE A 255 9.06 14.36 29.09
N CYS A 256 10.24 13.94 28.64
CA CYS A 256 10.73 12.57 28.85
C CYS A 256 10.80 12.23 30.35
N GLN A 257 11.33 13.15 31.17
CA GLN A 257 11.46 12.94 32.61
C GLN A 257 10.10 12.80 33.31
N GLN A 258 9.10 13.58 32.88
CA GLN A 258 7.78 13.61 33.51
C GLN A 258 6.83 12.53 33.00
N ASN A 259 6.89 12.18 31.71
CA ASN A 259 5.82 11.43 31.03
C ASN A 259 6.28 10.10 30.41
N LEU A 260 7.58 9.91 30.19
CA LEU A 260 8.13 8.68 29.56
C LEU A 260 8.96 7.83 30.51
N LEU A 261 9.53 8.41 31.57
CA LEU A 261 10.51 7.71 32.41
C LEU A 261 9.94 6.42 33.03
N THR A 262 8.72 6.46 33.57
CA THR A 262 8.04 5.29 34.14
C THR A 262 7.80 4.21 33.09
N ASP A 263 7.25 4.56 31.93
CA ASP A 263 7.02 3.58 30.86
C ASP A 263 8.32 3.00 30.32
N LEU A 264 9.39 3.81 30.24
CA LEU A 264 10.71 3.35 29.82
C LEU A 264 11.31 2.37 30.85
N GLN A 265 11.08 2.56 32.15
CA GLN A 265 11.48 1.61 33.21
C GLN A 265 10.70 0.29 33.12
N ASP A 266 9.39 0.36 32.87
CA ASP A 266 8.56 -0.83 32.64
C ASP A 266 9.03 -1.59 31.39
N LEU A 267 9.25 -0.89 30.28
CA LEU A 267 9.73 -1.47 29.02
C LEU A 267 11.16 -2.03 29.14
N GLU A 268 12.02 -1.44 29.96
CA GLU A 268 13.35 -1.99 30.24
C GLU A 268 13.25 -3.32 31.01
N SER A 269 12.29 -3.43 31.92
CA SER A 269 12.00 -4.69 32.63
C SER A 269 11.50 -5.77 31.66
N VAL A 270 10.58 -5.40 30.76
CA VAL A 270 10.11 -6.29 29.68
C VAL A 270 11.25 -6.70 28.75
N ARG A 271 12.12 -5.76 28.34
CA ARG A 271 13.30 -6.05 27.49
C ARG A 271 14.21 -7.11 28.12
N LYS A 272 14.51 -6.97 29.42
CA LYS A 272 15.32 -7.94 30.16
C LYS A 272 14.64 -9.31 30.25
N GLN A 273 13.33 -9.34 30.51
CA GLN A 273 12.56 -10.58 30.49
C GLN A 273 12.60 -11.26 29.12
N VAL A 274 12.42 -10.51 28.03
CA VAL A 274 12.53 -11.05 26.66
C VAL A 274 13.90 -11.66 26.41
N LEU A 275 14.98 -10.98 26.82
CA LEU A 275 16.33 -11.52 26.68
C LEU A 275 16.54 -12.81 27.46
N ILE A 276 16.11 -12.84 28.73
CA ILE A 276 16.21 -14.03 29.57
C ILE A 276 15.41 -15.18 28.95
N SER A 277 14.18 -14.92 28.52
CA SER A 277 13.32 -15.92 27.88
C SER A 277 13.94 -16.50 26.61
N ILE A 278 14.52 -15.67 25.74
CA ILE A 278 15.21 -16.12 24.52
C ILE A 278 16.39 -17.05 24.87
N VAL A 279 17.18 -16.69 25.88
CA VAL A 279 18.33 -17.49 26.34
C VAL A 279 17.86 -18.81 26.97
N VAL A 280 16.88 -18.77 27.87
CA VAL A 280 16.36 -19.95 28.57
C VAL A 280 15.77 -20.94 27.57
N VAL A 281 14.92 -20.49 26.64
CA VAL A 281 14.36 -21.36 25.59
C VAL A 281 15.47 -21.88 24.67
N GLY A 282 16.47 -21.06 24.35
CA GLY A 282 17.65 -21.48 23.58
C GLY A 282 18.45 -22.59 24.28
N VAL A 283 18.65 -22.48 25.60
CA VAL A 283 19.33 -23.52 26.41
C VAL A 283 18.49 -24.81 26.45
N ILE A 284 17.17 -24.72 26.62
CA ILE A 284 16.28 -25.88 26.58
C ILE A 284 16.39 -26.60 25.23
N VAL A 285 16.34 -25.85 24.13
CA VAL A 285 16.50 -26.38 22.77
C VAL A 285 17.87 -27.01 22.56
N ALA A 286 18.94 -26.40 23.10
CA ALA A 286 20.29 -26.97 23.05
C ALA A 286 20.41 -28.28 23.85
N VAL A 287 19.77 -28.38 25.02
CA VAL A 287 19.74 -29.61 25.83
C VAL A 287 19.00 -30.72 25.10
N ILE A 288 17.84 -30.43 24.50
CA ILE A 288 17.10 -31.39 23.67
C ILE A 288 17.98 -31.87 22.52
N PHE A 289 18.66 -30.96 21.84
CA PHE A 289 19.56 -31.30 20.75
C PHE A 289 20.73 -32.19 21.17
N LEU A 290 21.35 -31.92 22.32
CA LEU A 290 22.43 -32.76 22.86
C LEU A 290 21.93 -34.16 23.23
N ALA A 291 20.70 -34.26 23.77
CA ALA A 291 20.08 -35.55 24.08
C ALA A 291 19.78 -36.34 22.80
N ASP A 292 19.25 -35.69 21.76
CA ASP A 292 19.02 -36.29 20.44
C ASP A 292 20.30 -36.77 19.78
N ILE A 293 21.38 -35.98 19.84
CA ILE A 293 22.70 -36.39 19.32
C ILE A 293 23.21 -37.63 20.06
N LYS A 294 23.11 -37.64 21.39
CA LYS A 294 23.54 -38.78 22.22
C LYS A 294 22.73 -40.04 21.89
N PHE A 295 21.42 -39.90 21.70
CA PHE A 295 20.53 -40.99 21.31
C PHE A 295 20.91 -41.56 19.93
N LEU A 296 21.12 -40.68 18.95
CA LEU A 296 21.57 -41.07 17.61
C LEU A 296 22.92 -41.80 17.67
N LEU A 297 23.90 -41.26 18.39
CA LEU A 297 25.24 -41.86 18.52
C LEU A 297 25.20 -43.25 19.18
N LEU A 298 24.41 -43.40 20.25
CA LEU A 298 24.26 -44.68 20.94
C LEU A 298 23.67 -45.74 20.01
N HIS A 299 22.65 -45.38 19.22
CA HIS A 299 22.03 -46.31 18.27
C HIS A 299 22.98 -46.70 17.14
N ILE A 300 23.76 -45.75 16.61
CA ILE A 300 24.80 -46.03 15.62
C ILE A 300 25.82 -47.05 16.14
N ILE A 301 26.27 -46.90 17.39
CA ILE A 301 27.22 -47.84 18.01
C ILE A 301 26.59 -49.24 18.17
N MET A 302 25.35 -49.32 18.62
CA MET A 302 24.66 -50.61 18.82
C MET A 302 24.44 -51.36 17.50
N ASP A 303 24.00 -50.68 16.45
CA ASP A 303 23.79 -51.29 15.12
C ASP A 303 25.09 -51.81 14.49
N MET A 304 26.20 -51.07 14.69
CA MET A 304 27.54 -51.48 14.25
C MET A 304 28.04 -52.73 14.98
N ILE A 305 27.69 -52.90 16.27
CA ILE A 305 28.13 -54.05 17.09
C ILE A 305 27.26 -55.30 16.86
N ILE A 306 25.93 -55.13 16.75
CA ILE A 306 24.98 -56.25 16.83
C ILE A 306 24.63 -56.85 15.46
N ILE A 307 24.46 -56.03 14.41
CA ILE A 307 23.82 -56.47 13.16
C ILE A 307 24.71 -56.28 11.91
N TYR A 308 25.85 -55.59 12.01
CA TYR A 308 26.71 -55.22 10.85
C TYR A 308 25.90 -54.60 9.69
N LYS A 309 24.77 -53.95 10.01
CA LYS A 309 23.84 -53.38 9.03
C LYS A 309 24.16 -51.90 8.83
N ILE A 310 23.93 -51.42 7.62
CA ILE A 310 23.91 -49.98 7.32
C ILE A 310 22.81 -49.34 8.17
N ILE A 311 23.13 -48.21 8.84
CA ILE A 311 22.21 -47.43 9.68
C ILE A 311 20.90 -47.18 8.91
N PRO A 312 19.73 -47.46 9.49
CA PRO A 312 18.47 -47.21 8.82
C PRO A 312 18.30 -45.70 8.59
N LEU A 313 18.11 -45.32 7.32
CA LEU A 313 17.91 -43.93 6.91
C LEU A 313 16.77 -43.24 7.68
N GLU A 314 15.77 -44.01 8.11
CA GLU A 314 14.64 -43.58 8.93
C GLU A 314 15.06 -42.97 10.28
N LEU A 315 16.11 -43.47 10.91
CA LEU A 315 16.63 -42.94 12.19
C LEU A 315 17.30 -41.58 12.00
N ILE A 316 18.07 -41.42 10.91
CA ILE A 316 18.69 -40.14 10.55
C ILE A 316 17.60 -39.10 10.28
N PHE A 317 16.52 -39.51 9.60
CA PHE A 317 15.37 -38.65 9.34
C PHE A 317 14.61 -38.27 10.61
N LEU A 318 14.46 -39.18 11.58
CA LEU A 318 13.84 -38.89 12.87
C LEU A 318 14.66 -37.84 13.65
N PHE A 319 15.97 -38.04 13.76
CA PHE A 319 16.88 -37.08 14.41
C PHE A 319 16.76 -35.70 13.76
N LEU A 320 16.84 -35.66 12.44
CA LEU A 320 16.80 -34.43 11.67
C LEU A 320 15.46 -33.70 11.82
N PHE A 321 14.35 -34.43 11.87
CA PHE A 321 13.02 -33.88 12.09
C PHE A 321 12.89 -33.19 13.45
N ILE A 322 13.37 -33.83 14.53
CA ILE A 322 13.32 -33.25 15.87
C ILE A 322 14.22 -32.02 15.96
N PHE A 323 15.46 -32.12 15.46
CA PHE A 323 16.40 -31.00 15.43
C PHE A 323 15.81 -29.77 14.74
N LEU A 324 15.22 -29.97 13.56
CA LEU A 324 14.63 -28.88 12.78
C LEU A 324 13.38 -28.33 13.44
N GLY A 325 12.53 -29.17 14.00
CA GLY A 325 11.36 -28.74 14.77
C GLY A 325 11.75 -27.83 15.94
N CYS A 326 12.76 -28.22 16.73
CA CYS A 326 13.26 -27.40 17.83
C CYS A 326 13.89 -26.09 17.36
N LEU A 327 14.71 -26.12 16.30
CA LEU A 327 15.32 -24.92 15.72
C LEU A 327 14.25 -23.93 15.25
N TRP A 328 13.27 -24.41 14.48
CA TRP A 328 12.17 -23.60 13.96
C TRP A 328 11.27 -23.05 15.07
N GLY A 329 10.98 -23.86 16.09
CA GLY A 329 10.25 -23.43 17.28
C GLY A 329 10.96 -22.29 18.02
N TRP A 330 12.28 -22.38 18.17
CA TRP A 330 13.07 -21.31 18.79
C TRP A 330 13.08 -20.02 17.95
N ILE A 331 13.20 -20.12 16.62
CA ILE A 331 13.15 -18.96 15.72
C ILE A 331 11.78 -18.26 15.79
N ALA A 332 10.69 -19.04 15.80
CA ALA A 332 9.34 -18.52 15.94
C ALA A 332 9.15 -17.83 17.29
N PHE A 333 9.64 -18.44 18.37
CA PHE A 333 9.62 -17.84 19.70
C PHE A 333 10.40 -16.52 19.77
N TYR A 334 11.64 -16.49 19.26
CA TYR A 334 12.44 -15.27 19.17
C TYR A 334 11.69 -14.16 18.41
N THR A 335 11.12 -14.49 17.25
CA THR A 335 10.39 -13.54 16.41
C THR A 335 9.21 -12.95 17.18
N SER A 336 8.38 -13.79 17.78
CA SER A 336 7.21 -13.38 18.57
C SER A 336 7.59 -12.47 19.75
N CYS A 337 8.62 -12.81 20.53
CA CYS A 337 9.03 -11.99 21.66
C CYS A 337 9.59 -10.62 21.23
N THR A 338 10.39 -10.59 20.16
CA THR A 338 10.96 -9.32 19.66
C THR A 338 9.91 -8.41 19.04
N GLU A 339 8.94 -8.96 18.32
CA GLU A 339 7.82 -8.21 17.74
C GLU A 339 6.91 -7.64 18.83
N THR A 340 6.60 -8.44 19.85
CA THR A 340 5.81 -8.00 21.01
C THR A 340 6.49 -6.85 21.75
N TYR A 341 7.81 -6.95 21.98
CA TYR A 341 8.59 -5.87 22.58
C TYR A 341 8.60 -4.61 21.71
N ALA A 342 8.82 -4.77 20.40
CA ALA A 342 8.87 -3.65 19.46
C ALA A 342 7.54 -2.89 19.39
N SER A 343 6.42 -3.59 19.23
CA SER A 343 5.09 -2.98 19.17
C SER A 343 4.69 -2.33 20.50
N GLY A 344 5.00 -2.99 21.63
CA GLY A 344 4.77 -2.40 22.95
C GLY A 344 5.57 -1.11 23.18
N PHE A 345 6.81 -1.07 22.68
CA PHE A 345 7.63 0.14 22.71
C PHE A 345 7.05 1.25 21.83
N LYS A 346 6.68 0.95 20.57
CA LYS A 346 6.15 1.95 19.63
C LYS A 346 4.85 2.57 20.11
N SER A 347 3.89 1.75 20.52
CA SER A 347 2.59 2.21 21.04
C SER A 347 2.69 3.03 22.33
N LYS A 348 3.65 2.73 23.23
CA LYS A 348 3.80 3.48 24.48
C LYS A 348 4.70 4.71 24.36
N ILE A 349 5.77 4.63 23.58
CA ILE A 349 6.82 5.66 23.54
C ILE A 349 6.71 6.52 22.29
N ILE A 350 6.75 5.93 21.09
CA ILE A 350 6.72 6.70 19.85
C ILE A 350 5.40 7.46 19.73
N GLN A 351 4.27 6.85 20.09
CA GLN A 351 2.97 7.53 20.11
C GLN A 351 2.97 8.73 21.07
N LYS A 352 3.49 8.60 22.30
CA LYS A 352 3.58 9.73 23.23
C LYS A 352 4.52 10.84 22.75
N ILE A 353 5.62 10.49 22.09
CA ILE A 353 6.52 11.47 21.47
C ILE A 353 5.78 12.20 20.33
N PHE A 354 5.04 11.46 19.51
CA PHE A 354 4.21 12.04 18.45
C PHE A 354 3.15 12.98 19.02
N ASP A 355 2.40 12.56 20.05
CA ASP A 355 1.36 13.37 20.69
C ASP A 355 1.93 14.64 21.32
N PHE A 356 3.13 14.57 21.91
CA PHE A 356 3.84 15.75 22.43
C PHE A 356 4.19 16.76 21.32
N ILE A 357 4.58 16.27 20.15
CA ILE A 357 4.90 17.11 18.99
C ILE A 357 3.61 17.65 18.35
N ASN A 358 2.56 16.82 18.22
CA ASN A 358 1.28 17.11 17.57
C ASN A 358 0.29 17.82 18.53
N TYR A 359 0.74 18.85 19.24
CA TYR A 359 -0.08 19.56 20.23
C TYR A 359 -1.31 20.24 19.63
N ASN A 360 -1.28 20.56 18.33
CA ASN A 360 -2.38 21.22 17.61
C ASN A 360 -3.38 20.22 16.98
N GLN A 361 -3.16 18.91 17.18
CA GLN A 361 -4.00 17.82 16.67
C GLN A 361 -4.27 17.86 15.15
N SER A 362 -3.37 18.49 14.39
CA SER A 362 -3.49 18.64 12.92
C SER A 362 -2.97 17.44 12.14
N LEU A 363 -2.27 16.53 12.82
CA LEU A 363 -1.64 15.34 12.25
C LEU A 363 -2.24 14.05 12.81
N SER A 364 -2.07 12.97 12.06
CA SER A 364 -2.42 11.60 12.42
C SER A 364 -1.20 10.70 12.27
N TYR A 365 -1.11 9.68 13.13
CA TYR A 365 -0.03 8.71 13.16
C TYR A 365 -0.55 7.27 13.03
N TYR A 366 0.12 6.45 12.20
CA TYR A 366 -0.13 5.02 12.06
C TYR A 366 1.19 4.24 12.09
N GLU A 367 1.30 3.28 13.01
CA GLU A 367 2.48 2.42 13.15
C GLU A 367 2.64 1.45 11.97
N GLN A 368 1.55 0.76 11.59
CA GLN A 368 1.51 -0.21 10.49
C GLN A 368 0.35 0.11 9.53
N PRO A 369 0.63 0.81 8.42
CA PRO A 369 -0.39 1.13 7.42
C PRO A 369 -0.87 -0.10 6.63
N SER A 370 -2.01 0.05 5.96
CA SER A 370 -2.62 -1.04 5.20
C SER A 370 -1.91 -1.30 3.86
N ALA A 371 -2.15 -2.46 3.23
CA ALA A 371 -1.65 -2.74 1.88
C ALA A 371 -2.11 -1.72 0.82
N GLU A 372 -3.20 -1.00 1.07
CA GLU A 372 -3.64 0.07 0.17
C GLU A 372 -2.82 1.34 0.32
N ASP A 373 -2.36 1.61 1.55
CA ASP A 373 -1.42 2.68 1.81
C ASP A 373 -0.10 2.39 1.10
N ASP A 374 0.32 1.12 0.99
CA ASP A 374 1.54 0.75 0.24
C ASP A 374 1.41 1.12 -1.24
N ARG A 375 0.23 0.92 -1.84
CA ARG A 375 -0.04 1.33 -3.23
C ARG A 375 0.03 2.84 -3.40
N TYR A 376 -0.50 3.60 -2.45
CA TYR A 376 -0.43 5.07 -2.47
C TYR A 376 1.02 5.56 -2.43
N VAL A 377 1.82 5.03 -1.49
CA VAL A 377 3.24 5.38 -1.38
C VAL A 377 4.02 4.93 -2.61
N MET A 378 3.73 3.75 -3.16
CA MET A 378 4.31 3.28 -4.42
C MET A 378 4.03 4.24 -5.58
N SER A 379 2.79 4.72 -5.70
CA SER A 379 2.41 5.70 -6.70
C SER A 379 3.21 7.00 -6.54
N GLY A 380 3.28 7.54 -5.31
CA GLY A 380 4.08 8.74 -5.01
C GLY A 380 5.58 8.54 -5.26
N PHE A 381 6.14 7.39 -4.87
CA PHE A 381 7.54 7.04 -5.07
C PHE A 381 7.87 6.93 -6.57
N ALA A 382 7.04 6.22 -7.34
CA ALA A 382 7.18 6.11 -8.79
C ALA A 382 7.00 7.46 -9.49
N HIS A 383 6.04 8.27 -9.05
CA HIS A 383 5.78 9.61 -9.57
C HIS A 383 6.98 10.54 -9.34
N SER A 384 7.60 10.48 -8.15
CA SER A 384 8.75 11.31 -7.79
C SER A 384 9.94 11.17 -8.72
N GLN A 385 10.13 10.00 -9.33
CA GLN A 385 11.22 9.73 -10.27
C GLN A 385 12.63 10.02 -9.71
N MET A 386 12.79 10.09 -8.38
CA MET A 386 14.10 10.35 -7.73
C MET A 386 15.08 9.19 -7.87
N PHE A 387 14.58 7.97 -8.04
CA PHE A 387 15.36 6.73 -8.02
C PHE A 387 15.28 5.98 -9.36
N GLN A 388 15.76 6.62 -10.43
CA GLN A 388 15.77 6.06 -11.78
C GLN A 388 16.98 5.16 -12.02
N THR A 389 17.03 4.03 -11.30
CA THR A 389 17.95 2.93 -11.59
C THR A 389 17.45 2.07 -12.76
N LEU A 390 18.33 1.26 -13.37
CA LEU A 390 17.94 0.27 -14.40
C LEU A 390 16.78 -0.63 -13.94
N LEU A 391 16.75 -0.95 -12.65
CA LEU A 391 15.68 -1.70 -12.00
C LEU A 391 14.78 -0.72 -11.25
N LYS A 392 13.48 -0.69 -11.60
CA LYS A 392 12.48 0.16 -10.91
C LYS A 392 11.88 -0.59 -9.74
N ALA A 393 11.59 0.11 -8.65
CA ALA A 393 10.89 -0.51 -7.52
C ALA A 393 9.50 -0.97 -7.94
N ASN A 394 9.15 -2.19 -7.54
CA ASN A 394 7.82 -2.79 -7.73
C ASN A 394 7.22 -3.31 -6.40
N LYS A 395 7.98 -3.23 -5.30
CA LYS A 395 7.52 -3.50 -3.94
C LYS A 395 7.95 -2.36 -3.01
N ILE A 396 7.02 -1.86 -2.20
CA ILE A 396 7.31 -0.94 -1.09
C ILE A 396 6.65 -1.51 0.16
N THR A 397 7.37 -1.43 1.27
CA THR A 397 6.84 -1.63 2.62
C THR A 397 6.99 -0.32 3.37
N GLN A 398 5.96 0.09 4.12
CA GLN A 398 6.00 1.30 4.93
C GLN A 398 5.75 1.00 6.42
N ASN A 399 6.30 1.84 7.30
CA ASN A 399 6.03 1.87 8.72
C ASN A 399 5.99 3.33 9.22
N ASP A 400 5.43 3.55 10.41
CA ASP A 400 5.55 4.80 11.16
C ASP A 400 5.16 6.03 10.31
N CYS A 401 3.93 6.00 9.82
CA CYS A 401 3.36 6.98 8.89
C CYS A 401 2.73 8.15 9.65
N ILE A 402 3.05 9.37 9.21
CA ILE A 402 2.48 10.62 9.71
C ILE A 402 1.92 11.42 8.53
N PHE A 403 0.68 11.87 8.66
CA PHE A 403 0.01 12.66 7.62
C PHE A 403 -0.99 13.62 8.25
N GLY A 404 -1.35 14.68 7.54
CA GLY A 404 -2.26 15.70 8.02
C GLY A 404 -1.90 17.06 7.44
N LYS A 405 -2.17 18.14 8.18
CA LYS A 405 -1.83 19.49 7.73
C LYS A 405 -0.75 20.11 8.62
N VAL A 406 0.19 20.81 7.99
CA VAL A 406 1.17 21.67 8.66
C VAL A 406 0.91 23.09 8.16
N GLY A 407 0.25 23.90 9.00
CA GLY A 407 -0.46 25.09 8.55
C GLY A 407 -1.59 24.70 7.60
N GLU A 408 -1.59 25.25 6.38
CA GLU A 408 -2.56 24.91 5.33
C GLU A 408 -2.09 23.78 4.39
N ILE A 409 -0.88 23.25 4.60
CA ILE A 409 -0.26 22.35 3.64
C ILE A 409 -0.51 20.90 4.02
N PRO A 410 -1.18 20.10 3.16
CA PRO A 410 -1.23 18.67 3.35
C PRO A 410 0.17 18.10 3.21
N ILE A 411 0.58 17.34 4.22
CA ILE A 411 1.83 16.60 4.23
C ILE A 411 1.56 15.11 4.49
N TYR A 412 2.48 14.30 3.99
CA TYR A 412 2.57 12.89 4.26
C TYR A 412 4.04 12.52 4.37
N PHE A 413 4.42 11.75 5.38
CA PHE A 413 5.69 11.05 5.37
C PHE A 413 5.61 9.71 6.10
N SER A 414 6.49 8.78 5.70
CA SER A 414 6.62 7.48 6.35
C SER A 414 8.05 6.95 6.22
N GLU A 415 8.39 6.00 7.07
CA GLU A 415 9.56 5.16 6.87
C GLU A 415 9.24 4.13 5.79
N ILE A 416 10.01 4.09 4.71
CA ILE A 416 9.77 3.18 3.59
C ILE A 416 11.01 2.34 3.28
N SER A 417 10.76 1.14 2.74
CA SER A 417 11.75 0.31 2.08
C SER A 417 11.24 -0.04 0.69
N ALA A 418 11.84 0.57 -0.33
CA ALA A 418 11.53 0.34 -1.73
C ALA A 418 12.50 -0.68 -2.32
N GLN A 419 11.93 -1.71 -2.96
CA GLN A 419 12.65 -2.88 -3.43
C GLN A 419 12.22 -3.25 -4.85
N PHE A 420 13.16 -3.81 -5.60
CA PHE A 420 12.86 -4.56 -6.81
C PHE A 420 12.76 -6.03 -6.46
N GLU A 421 11.57 -6.60 -6.64
CA GLU A 421 11.21 -7.98 -6.38
C GLU A 421 11.05 -8.74 -7.71
N ILE A 422 11.79 -9.83 -7.86
CA ILE A 422 11.61 -10.79 -8.96
C ILE A 422 10.91 -12.00 -8.37
N GLN A 423 9.78 -12.41 -8.95
CA GLN A 423 9.07 -13.63 -8.58
C GLN A 423 9.59 -14.82 -9.37
N HIS A 424 9.87 -15.92 -8.68
CA HIS A 424 10.38 -17.17 -9.23
C HIS A 424 9.25 -18.19 -9.28
N THR A 425 8.73 -18.46 -10.48
CA THR A 425 7.63 -19.44 -10.65
C THR A 425 8.07 -20.89 -10.43
N TRP A 426 9.37 -21.18 -10.56
CA TRP A 426 9.93 -22.52 -10.41
C TRP A 426 9.92 -23.03 -8.96
N SER A 427 9.85 -22.13 -7.97
CA SER A 427 9.84 -22.51 -6.55
C SER A 427 8.64 -23.40 -6.18
N ARG A 428 7.51 -23.26 -6.90
CA ARG A 428 6.28 -24.04 -6.68
C ARG A 428 6.47 -25.56 -6.83
N TYR A 429 7.46 -25.98 -7.62
CA TYR A 429 7.80 -27.41 -7.80
C TYR A 429 8.64 -27.99 -6.65
N PHE A 430 9.04 -27.16 -5.68
CA PHE A 430 9.75 -27.58 -4.48
C PHE A 430 8.87 -27.42 -3.23
N ASP A 431 7.63 -26.94 -3.38
CA ASP A 431 6.69 -26.76 -2.28
C ASP A 431 5.94 -28.08 -1.99
N PHE A 432 6.27 -28.65 -0.83
CA PHE A 432 5.62 -29.85 -0.30
C PHE A 432 4.10 -29.71 -0.19
N ALA A 433 3.60 -28.55 0.27
CA ALA A 433 2.17 -28.33 0.45
C ALA A 433 1.46 -28.30 -0.90
N TYR A 434 2.08 -27.70 -1.92
CA TYR A 434 1.57 -27.72 -3.29
C TYR A 434 1.52 -29.15 -3.86
N HIS A 435 2.59 -29.92 -3.72
CA HIS A 435 2.61 -31.32 -4.16
C HIS A 435 1.55 -32.17 -3.47
N MET A 436 1.39 -32.04 -2.15
CA MET A 436 0.38 -32.77 -1.41
C MET A 436 -1.04 -32.38 -1.84
N LYS A 437 -1.28 -31.10 -2.14
CA LYS A 437 -2.57 -30.62 -2.65
C LYS A 437 -2.87 -31.17 -4.05
N VAL A 438 -1.90 -31.18 -4.96
CA VAL A 438 -2.03 -31.77 -6.31
C VAL A 438 -2.31 -33.28 -6.21
N LEU A 439 -1.56 -33.99 -5.36
CA LEU A 439 -1.78 -35.42 -5.09
C LEU A 439 -3.15 -35.69 -4.45
N ALA A 440 -3.65 -34.79 -3.59
CA ALA A 440 -4.97 -34.91 -2.98
C ALA A 440 -6.13 -34.64 -3.95
N LEU A 441 -5.93 -33.76 -4.93
CA LEU A 441 -6.92 -33.43 -5.98
C LEU A 441 -6.93 -34.43 -7.14
N SER A 442 -5.91 -35.28 -7.24
CA SER A 442 -5.81 -36.32 -8.26
C SER A 442 -6.63 -37.57 -7.89
N ASN A 443 -7.25 -38.24 -8.87
CA ASN A 443 -7.98 -39.51 -8.70
C ASN A 443 -7.04 -40.72 -8.48
N ILE A 444 -5.98 -40.56 -7.69
CA ILE A 444 -4.98 -41.61 -7.42
C ILE A 444 -5.41 -42.44 -6.20
N PRO A 445 -5.40 -43.78 -6.29
CA PRO A 445 -5.66 -44.67 -5.16
C PRO A 445 -4.79 -44.38 -3.91
N LYS A 446 -5.38 -44.51 -2.72
CA LYS A 446 -4.72 -44.19 -1.43
C LYS A 446 -3.39 -44.92 -1.21
N PHE A 447 -3.26 -46.16 -1.68
CA PHE A 447 -2.04 -46.96 -1.58
C PHE A 447 -0.90 -46.38 -2.43
N ILE A 448 -1.18 -45.98 -3.68
CA ILE A 448 -0.21 -45.35 -4.58
C ILE A 448 0.27 -44.02 -4.00
N ARG A 449 -0.63 -43.22 -3.41
CA ARG A 449 -0.26 -41.98 -2.71
C ARG A 449 0.72 -42.21 -1.56
N ARG A 450 0.53 -43.26 -0.75
CA ARG A 450 1.46 -43.63 0.33
C ARG A 450 2.83 -44.06 -0.22
N MET A 451 2.84 -44.81 -1.32
CA MET A 451 4.08 -45.23 -1.98
C MET A 451 4.86 -44.04 -2.56
N ILE A 452 4.19 -43.12 -3.27
CA ILE A 452 4.79 -41.88 -3.79
C ILE A 452 5.36 -41.03 -2.64
N PHE A 453 4.61 -40.90 -1.55
CA PHE A 453 5.07 -40.16 -0.37
C PHE A 453 6.35 -40.76 0.23
N GLY A 454 6.40 -42.07 0.42
CA GLY A 454 7.60 -42.75 0.93
C GLY A 454 8.81 -42.59 0.00
N LEU A 455 8.59 -42.66 -1.32
CA LEU A 455 9.64 -42.44 -2.33
C LEU A 455 10.17 -41.00 -2.33
N MET A 456 9.29 -40.01 -2.13
CA MET A 456 9.64 -38.59 -2.13
C MET A 456 10.16 -38.07 -0.78
N LEU A 457 9.99 -38.83 0.30
CA LEU A 457 10.39 -38.43 1.66
C LEU A 457 11.88 -38.02 1.75
N PRO A 458 12.86 -38.76 1.17
CA PRO A 458 14.26 -38.34 1.17
C PRO A 458 14.48 -37.01 0.45
N PHE A 459 13.76 -36.78 -0.65
CA PHE A 459 13.87 -35.55 -1.44
C PHE A 459 13.36 -34.33 -0.66
N TYR A 460 12.21 -34.45 0.01
CA TYR A 460 11.70 -33.37 0.87
C TYR A 460 12.64 -33.05 2.03
N ILE A 461 13.28 -34.07 2.57
CA ILE A 461 14.24 -33.89 3.65
C ILE A 461 15.50 -33.16 3.16
N ILE A 462 16.00 -33.50 1.97
CA ILE A 462 17.11 -32.76 1.33
C ILE A 462 16.73 -31.30 1.09
N ILE A 463 15.52 -31.02 0.60
CA ILE A 463 15.02 -29.64 0.43
C ILE A 463 15.02 -28.90 1.76
N LEU A 464 14.53 -29.52 2.82
CA LEU A 464 14.41 -28.88 4.14
C LEU A 464 15.81 -28.64 4.76
N ILE A 465 16.78 -29.54 4.57
CA ILE A 465 18.20 -29.30 4.91
C ILE A 465 18.72 -28.09 4.14
N PHE A 466 18.46 -28.00 2.83
CA PHE A 466 18.92 -26.87 2.02
C PHE A 466 18.28 -25.54 2.48
N GLN A 467 16.97 -25.54 2.76
CA GLN A 467 16.25 -24.38 3.30
C GLN A 467 16.84 -23.89 4.62
N THR A 468 17.25 -24.82 5.50
CA THR A 468 17.84 -24.45 6.79
C THR A 468 19.28 -23.98 6.69
N LEU A 469 20.09 -24.60 5.84
CA LEU A 469 21.44 -24.11 5.53
C LEU A 469 21.40 -22.70 4.92
N LYS A 470 20.40 -22.40 4.08
CA LYS A 470 20.22 -21.07 3.50
C LYS A 470 19.62 -20.07 4.50
N GLY A 471 18.69 -20.51 5.34
CA GLY A 471 17.97 -19.67 6.30
C GLY A 471 18.82 -19.26 7.51
N THR A 472 19.70 -20.15 7.97
CA THR A 472 20.46 -19.96 9.21
C THR A 472 21.36 -18.72 9.21
N PRO A 473 22.14 -18.37 8.16
CA PRO A 473 22.93 -17.15 8.16
C PRO A 473 22.08 -15.88 8.30
N TYR A 474 20.93 -15.84 7.62
CA TYR A 474 20.02 -14.69 7.70
C TYR A 474 19.47 -14.52 9.12
N VAL A 475 18.89 -15.58 9.68
CA VAL A 475 18.30 -15.58 11.03
C VAL A 475 19.36 -15.23 12.07
N PHE A 476 20.52 -15.88 12.00
CA PHE A 476 21.63 -15.66 12.92
C PHE A 476 22.13 -14.21 12.87
N SER A 477 22.26 -13.64 11.65
CA SER A 477 22.68 -12.24 11.50
C SER A 477 21.70 -11.24 12.13
N LYS A 478 20.38 -11.52 12.07
CA LYS A 478 19.34 -10.70 12.70
C LYS A 478 19.34 -10.86 14.22
N MET A 479 19.49 -12.10 14.69
CA MET A 479 19.52 -12.45 16.10
C MET A 479 20.72 -11.83 16.83
N ILE A 480 21.94 -11.92 16.28
CA ILE A 480 23.15 -11.26 16.86
C ILE A 480 23.02 -9.74 16.89
N ARG A 481 22.22 -9.16 16.00
CA ARG A 481 21.97 -7.71 15.97
C ARG A 481 20.77 -7.30 16.82
N GLY A 482 20.05 -8.25 17.42
CA GLY A 482 18.86 -7.99 18.22
C GLY A 482 17.73 -7.36 17.41
N LYS A 483 17.68 -7.67 16.12
CA LYS A 483 16.66 -7.15 15.19
C LYS A 483 15.51 -8.13 15.06
N LYS A 484 14.30 -7.59 14.87
CA LYS A 484 13.14 -8.38 14.49
C LYS A 484 13.37 -9.11 13.16
N ILE A 485 12.80 -10.31 13.06
CA ILE A 485 12.79 -11.10 11.83
C ILE A 485 11.43 -10.88 11.18
N ASP A 486 11.41 -10.28 10.00
CA ASP A 486 10.20 -10.30 9.16
C ASP A 486 10.05 -11.72 8.61
N TYR A 487 9.19 -12.51 9.25
CA TYR A 487 8.98 -13.91 8.92
C TYR A 487 8.41 -14.10 7.52
N GLN A 488 7.52 -13.23 7.05
CA GLN A 488 6.95 -13.33 5.70
C GLN A 488 8.04 -13.11 4.66
N SER A 489 8.79 -12.01 4.79
CA SER A 489 9.90 -11.73 3.89
C SER A 489 10.98 -12.81 3.93
N PHE A 490 11.30 -13.32 5.12
CA PHE A 490 12.25 -14.41 5.28
C PHE A 490 11.78 -15.71 4.61
N LYS A 491 10.51 -16.07 4.79
CA LYS A 491 9.93 -17.28 4.21
C LYS A 491 9.94 -17.20 2.68
N GLU A 492 9.47 -16.11 2.10
CA GLU A 492 9.37 -15.94 0.65
C GLU A 492 10.76 -15.91 -0.02
N GLU A 493 11.71 -15.15 0.54
CA GLU A 493 13.01 -14.89 -0.11
C GLU A 493 14.07 -15.96 0.21
N VAL A 494 14.12 -16.42 1.45
CA VAL A 494 15.22 -17.25 1.95
C VAL A 494 14.84 -18.72 2.00
N LEU A 495 13.63 -19.06 2.45
CA LEU A 495 13.19 -20.46 2.55
C LEU A 495 12.64 -20.96 1.23
N ASN A 496 11.64 -20.28 0.70
CA ASN A 496 10.91 -20.78 -0.45
C ASN A 496 11.56 -20.38 -1.78
N ASN A 497 12.48 -19.41 -1.77
CA ASN A 497 13.06 -18.83 -3.00
C ASN A 497 11.98 -18.37 -3.98
N GLU A 498 10.80 -18.00 -3.48
CA GLU A 498 9.68 -17.49 -4.27
C GLU A 498 10.01 -16.13 -4.85
N VAL A 499 10.84 -15.37 -4.15
CA VAL A 499 11.22 -14.03 -4.56
C VAL A 499 12.71 -13.78 -4.38
N THR A 500 13.25 -12.85 -5.14
CA THR A 500 14.55 -12.22 -4.88
C THR A 500 14.37 -10.73 -4.84
N ARG A 501 14.86 -10.09 -3.78
CA ARG A 501 14.67 -8.66 -3.56
C ARG A 501 16.00 -7.93 -3.62
N LYS A 502 16.00 -6.80 -4.31
CA LYS A 502 17.11 -5.84 -4.31
C LYS A 502 16.63 -4.52 -3.74
N LEU A 503 17.30 -4.04 -2.68
CA LEU A 503 17.00 -2.75 -2.09
C LEU A 503 17.35 -1.62 -3.05
N ILE A 504 16.39 -0.72 -3.30
CA ILE A 504 16.57 0.50 -4.10
C ILE A 504 16.69 1.71 -3.19
N PHE A 505 15.83 1.79 -2.17
CA PHE A 505 15.82 2.89 -1.21
C PHE A 505 15.33 2.41 0.14
N LYS A 506 15.95 2.92 1.21
CA LYS A 506 15.47 2.77 2.59
C LYS A 506 15.63 4.08 3.35
N GLY A 507 14.56 4.53 4.00
CA GLY A 507 14.59 5.74 4.82
C GLY A 507 13.26 6.46 4.86
N LEU A 508 13.30 7.77 5.13
CA LEU A 508 12.10 8.60 5.21
C LEU A 508 11.71 9.10 3.83
N PHE A 509 10.43 8.98 3.50
CA PHE A 509 9.86 9.49 2.26
C PHE A 509 8.74 10.47 2.58
N PHE A 510 8.93 11.72 2.16
CA PHE A 510 8.03 12.84 2.40
C PHE A 510 7.39 13.29 1.09
N GLN A 511 6.12 13.67 1.18
CA GLN A 511 5.29 14.16 0.08
C GLN A 511 4.48 15.36 0.56
N ALA A 512 4.46 16.44 -0.21
CA ALA A 512 3.59 17.58 0.04
C ALA A 512 3.21 18.29 -1.26
N ASN A 513 2.14 19.09 -1.20
CA ASN A 513 1.78 19.96 -2.30
C ASN A 513 2.84 21.07 -2.46
N PHE A 514 3.25 21.30 -3.70
CA PHE A 514 4.09 22.42 -4.09
C PHE A 514 3.22 23.54 -4.67
N PRO A 515 3.32 24.78 -4.16
CA PRO A 515 2.40 25.87 -4.55
C PRO A 515 2.43 26.26 -6.04
N LYS A 516 3.51 25.92 -6.76
CA LYS A 516 3.67 26.26 -8.17
C LYS A 516 3.21 25.10 -9.04
N THR A 517 2.49 25.40 -10.11
CA THR A 517 2.23 24.45 -11.20
C THR A 517 3.45 24.37 -12.09
N LEU A 518 4.08 23.20 -12.14
CA LEU A 518 5.29 22.95 -12.91
C LEU A 518 4.95 22.31 -14.25
N LYS A 519 5.54 22.82 -15.33
CA LYS A 519 5.37 22.26 -16.68
C LYS A 519 6.43 21.20 -17.00
N SER A 520 7.57 21.26 -16.32
CA SER A 520 8.70 20.36 -16.44
C SER A 520 9.07 19.74 -15.09
N LYS A 521 9.86 18.68 -15.16
CA LYS A 521 10.28 17.88 -14.01
C LYS A 521 11.68 18.31 -13.61
N THR A 522 11.88 18.64 -12.33
CA THR A 522 13.19 18.99 -11.77
C THR A 522 13.54 18.05 -10.63
N ILE A 523 14.67 17.35 -10.75
CA ILE A 523 15.13 16.36 -9.78
C ILE A 523 16.49 16.79 -9.25
N VAL A 524 16.60 16.85 -7.92
CA VAL A 524 17.82 17.16 -7.18
C VAL A 524 18.27 15.87 -6.49
N VAL A 525 19.46 15.40 -6.84
CA VAL A 525 20.05 14.20 -6.23
C VAL A 525 21.34 14.56 -5.48
N PRO A 526 21.77 13.77 -4.49
CA PRO A 526 23.05 13.98 -3.83
C PRO A 526 24.20 13.98 -4.84
N ASN A 527 25.15 14.91 -4.68
CA ASN A 527 26.38 14.92 -5.45
C ASN A 527 27.33 13.83 -4.91
N LEU A 528 27.26 12.65 -5.53
CA LEU A 528 28.12 11.52 -5.19
C LEU A 528 29.27 11.49 -6.18
N VAL A 529 30.37 12.16 -5.81
CA VAL A 529 31.58 12.42 -6.62
C VAL A 529 32.20 11.15 -7.26
N ASN A 530 31.80 9.94 -6.84
CA ASN A 530 32.37 8.66 -7.29
C ASN A 530 31.37 7.63 -7.85
N ILE A 531 30.11 7.99 -8.12
CA ILE A 531 29.20 7.06 -8.80
C ILE A 531 29.29 7.28 -10.31
N ASN A 532 29.40 6.20 -11.08
CA ASN A 532 29.37 6.26 -12.54
C ASN A 532 27.93 6.58 -12.98
N ILE A 533 27.58 7.87 -12.96
CA ILE A 533 26.25 8.42 -13.25
C ILE A 533 25.80 8.09 -14.70
N ASN A 534 26.72 7.63 -15.56
CA ASN A 534 26.43 7.12 -16.90
C ASN A 534 25.54 5.85 -16.91
N ALA A 535 25.19 5.30 -15.75
CA ALA A 535 24.23 4.20 -15.60
C ALA A 535 22.79 4.65 -15.24
N LEU A 536 22.52 5.95 -15.13
CA LEU A 536 21.14 6.44 -15.24
C LEU A 536 20.71 6.19 -16.69
N PRO A 537 19.68 5.36 -16.96
CA PRO A 537 19.15 5.23 -18.31
C PRO A 537 18.87 6.64 -18.81
N GLN A 538 19.41 6.97 -19.99
CA GLN A 538 19.24 8.25 -20.67
C GLN A 538 17.78 8.67 -20.62
N THR A 539 17.42 9.39 -19.57
CA THR A 539 16.12 10.03 -19.47
C THR A 539 16.25 11.30 -20.27
N THR A 540 15.14 11.77 -20.80
CA THR A 540 15.02 13.01 -21.57
C THR A 540 15.43 14.28 -20.79
N ARG A 541 16.17 14.13 -19.68
CA ARG A 541 16.58 15.17 -18.75
C ARG A 541 18.04 15.49 -18.94
N GLN A 542 18.33 16.77 -18.92
CA GLN A 542 19.67 17.30 -19.05
C GLN A 542 20.19 17.71 -17.67
N LEU A 543 21.49 17.54 -17.48
CA LEU A 543 22.20 18.10 -16.34
C LEU A 543 22.06 19.63 -16.36
N VAL A 544 21.53 20.20 -15.29
CA VAL A 544 21.39 21.66 -15.13
C VAL A 544 22.57 22.17 -14.32
N LYS A 545 23.44 22.97 -14.94
CA LYS A 545 24.52 23.65 -14.22
C LYS A 545 23.98 24.91 -13.56
N LEU A 546 24.10 24.96 -12.23
CA LEU A 546 23.72 26.10 -11.40
C LEU A 546 24.97 26.86 -10.95
N GLU A 547 24.84 28.16 -10.68
CA GLU A 547 25.96 29.05 -10.34
C GLU A 547 26.23 29.14 -8.83
N ASP A 548 25.59 28.28 -8.01
CA ASP A 548 25.77 28.25 -6.56
C ASP A 548 26.78 27.15 -6.14
N PRO A 549 28.00 27.52 -5.73
CA PRO A 549 29.03 26.54 -5.35
C PRO A 549 28.67 25.77 -4.07
N ASN A 550 27.95 26.38 -3.12
CA ASN A 550 27.56 25.71 -1.88
C ASN A 550 26.49 24.65 -2.14
N PHE A 551 25.56 24.94 -3.05
CA PHE A 551 24.57 23.97 -3.49
C PHE A 551 25.20 22.82 -4.28
N ASN A 552 26.05 23.15 -5.26
CA ASN A 552 26.73 22.16 -6.11
C ASN A 552 27.69 21.24 -5.32
N GLN A 553 28.16 21.66 -4.14
CA GLN A 553 28.92 20.79 -3.24
C GLN A 553 28.09 19.56 -2.80
N TYR A 554 26.78 19.73 -2.60
CA TYR A 554 25.93 18.70 -2.04
C TYR A 554 24.99 18.04 -3.04
N PHE A 555 24.70 18.72 -4.15
CA PHE A 555 23.63 18.31 -5.05
C PHE A 555 24.00 18.40 -6.53
N THR A 556 23.36 17.54 -7.32
CA THR A 556 23.38 17.54 -8.78
C THR A 556 21.93 17.61 -9.27
N VAL A 557 21.67 18.42 -10.31
CA VAL A 557 20.30 18.71 -10.78
C VAL A 557 20.07 18.19 -12.19
N TYR A 558 18.95 17.51 -12.38
CA TYR A 558 18.47 17.04 -13.68
C TYR A 558 17.09 17.62 -13.95
N ALA A 559 16.89 18.19 -15.12
CA ALA A 559 15.59 18.71 -15.51
C ALA A 559 15.29 18.52 -16.99
N ASN A 560 14.00 18.54 -17.32
CA ASN A 560 13.54 18.55 -18.71
C ASN A 560 13.61 19.96 -19.34
N ASP A 561 13.56 21.02 -18.52
CA ASP A 561 13.71 22.41 -18.92
C ASP A 561 14.68 23.12 -17.95
N GLN A 562 15.80 23.61 -18.48
CA GLN A 562 16.82 24.31 -17.69
C GLN A 562 16.35 25.67 -17.16
N VAL A 563 15.43 26.34 -17.85
CA VAL A 563 14.92 27.66 -17.45
C VAL A 563 13.95 27.50 -16.29
N GLU A 564 12.98 26.60 -16.42
CA GLU A 564 12.03 26.33 -15.34
C GLU A 564 12.73 25.73 -14.11
N ALA A 565 13.76 24.89 -14.30
CA ALA A 565 14.57 24.38 -13.19
C ALA A 565 15.20 25.49 -12.34
N ARG A 566 15.73 26.56 -12.97
CA ARG A 566 16.27 27.73 -12.25
C ARG A 566 15.18 28.56 -11.58
N TYR A 567 13.96 28.56 -12.13
CA TYR A 567 12.81 29.21 -11.52
C TYR A 567 12.26 28.44 -10.31
N VAL A 568 12.30 27.11 -10.35
CA VAL A 568 11.96 26.23 -9.23
C VAL A 568 13.02 26.36 -8.14
N LEU A 569 14.29 26.16 -8.50
CA LEU A 569 15.45 26.27 -7.63
C LEU A 569 15.93 27.71 -7.52
N SER A 570 15.08 28.58 -6.95
CA SER A 570 15.51 29.93 -6.59
C SER A 570 16.71 29.89 -5.64
N THR A 571 17.53 30.95 -5.63
CA THR A 571 18.66 31.09 -4.70
C THR A 571 18.26 30.80 -3.26
N THR A 572 17.11 31.32 -2.84
CA THR A 572 16.54 31.07 -1.51
C THR A 572 16.19 29.61 -1.25
N LEU A 573 15.63 28.88 -2.22
CA LEU A 573 15.29 27.46 -2.07
C LEU A 573 16.55 26.60 -2.06
N MET A 574 17.55 26.93 -2.89
CA MET A 574 18.85 26.26 -2.89
C MET A 574 19.55 26.40 -1.53
N GLU A 575 19.62 27.61 -0.97
CA GLU A 575 20.17 27.83 0.38
C GLU A 575 19.42 27.04 1.46
N LYS A 576 18.08 27.00 1.37
CA LYS A 576 17.23 26.23 2.29
C LYS A 576 17.48 24.73 2.18
N LEU A 577 17.64 24.20 0.97
CA LEU A 577 17.99 22.79 0.74
C LEU A 577 19.38 22.45 1.28
N VAL A 578 20.37 23.34 1.13
CA VAL A 578 21.70 23.17 1.71
C VAL A 578 21.62 23.14 3.24
N LYS A 579 20.91 24.09 3.87
CA LYS A 579 20.71 24.12 5.33
C LYS A 579 19.97 22.88 5.82
N PHE A 580 18.94 22.45 5.10
CA PHE A 580 18.18 21.23 5.42
C PHE A 580 19.06 19.98 5.35
N ARG A 581 19.89 19.86 4.31
CA ARG A 581 20.89 18.79 4.19
C ARG A 581 21.90 18.81 5.32
N GLN A 582 22.41 19.98 5.68
CA GLN A 582 23.33 20.14 6.80
C GLN A 582 22.68 19.71 8.12
N LYS A 583 21.42 20.12 8.37
CA LYS A 583 20.63 19.73 9.53
C LYS A 583 20.36 18.21 9.59
N ALA A 584 20.08 17.58 8.44
CA ALA A 584 19.83 16.14 8.36
C ALA A 584 21.11 15.30 8.47
N HIS A 585 22.28 15.87 8.15
CA HIS A 585 23.57 15.17 8.05
C HIS A 585 23.54 13.91 7.17
N ARG A 586 22.70 13.91 6.12
CA ARG A 586 22.40 12.73 5.28
C ARG A 586 22.26 13.11 3.82
N ASN A 587 22.29 12.09 2.97
CA ASN A 587 21.91 12.22 1.56
C ASN A 587 20.41 12.51 1.47
N ILE A 588 20.09 13.55 0.68
CA ILE A 588 18.72 13.98 0.44
C ILE A 588 18.46 13.98 -1.06
N TYR A 589 17.35 13.38 -1.44
CA TYR A 589 16.80 13.38 -2.79
C TYR A 589 15.59 14.30 -2.77
N VAL A 590 15.44 15.17 -3.76
CA VAL A 590 14.29 16.05 -3.89
C VAL A 590 13.77 15.99 -5.32
N SER A 591 12.46 15.96 -5.49
CA SER A 591 11.83 16.02 -6.80
C SER A 591 10.65 16.97 -6.80
N PHE A 592 10.62 17.79 -7.84
CA PHE A 592 9.57 18.76 -8.14
C PHE A 592 8.92 18.32 -9.46
N ILE A 593 7.71 17.78 -9.35
CA ILE A 593 6.94 17.27 -10.50
C ILE A 593 5.48 17.71 -10.30
N ASP A 594 4.90 18.24 -11.37
CA ASP A 594 3.53 18.76 -11.41
C ASP A 594 3.29 19.80 -10.31
N ASN A 595 2.48 19.48 -9.30
CA ASN A 595 2.20 20.34 -8.14
C ASN A 595 2.67 19.67 -6.83
N MET A 596 3.70 18.83 -6.90
CA MET A 596 4.18 18.04 -5.76
C MET A 596 5.67 18.22 -5.54
N ILE A 597 6.03 18.24 -4.25
CA ILE A 597 7.41 18.07 -3.79
C ILE A 597 7.54 16.72 -3.10
N TYR A 598 8.55 15.96 -3.51
CA TYR A 598 8.94 14.69 -2.89
C TYR A 598 10.33 14.84 -2.29
N ILE A 599 10.52 14.28 -1.10
CA ILE A 599 11.83 14.27 -0.44
C ILE A 599 12.13 12.87 0.08
N GLY A 600 13.26 12.31 -0.31
CA GLY A 600 13.79 11.06 0.21
C GLY A 600 15.02 11.31 1.06
N ILE A 601 15.07 10.79 2.29
CA ILE A 601 16.25 10.89 3.16
C ILE A 601 16.70 9.48 3.51
N GLU A 602 17.95 9.17 3.21
CA GLU A 602 18.48 7.82 3.27
C GLU A 602 18.89 7.40 4.70
N TYR A 603 18.43 6.22 5.12
CA TYR A 603 18.78 5.60 6.40
C TYR A 603 19.22 4.14 6.19
N ALA A 604 20.29 3.75 6.86
CA ALA A 604 20.83 2.38 6.79
C ALA A 604 20.03 1.34 7.59
N GLY A 605 19.12 1.78 8.45
CA GLY A 605 18.41 0.93 9.40
C GLY A 605 16.99 1.43 9.66
N ASP A 606 16.25 0.64 10.43
CA ASP A 606 14.89 0.97 10.83
C ASP A 606 14.92 2.10 11.87
N ILE A 607 14.21 3.19 11.62
CA ILE A 607 14.42 4.48 12.27
C ILE A 607 13.71 4.53 13.61
N PHE A 608 12.54 3.89 13.72
CA PHE A 608 11.69 3.89 14.92
C PHE A 608 11.64 2.54 15.63
N GLU A 609 12.50 1.58 15.26
CA GLU A 609 12.58 0.29 15.94
C GLU A 609 13.44 0.39 17.21
N PRO A 610 12.99 -0.17 18.35
CA PRO A 610 13.81 -0.24 19.54
C PRO A 610 14.93 -1.27 19.38
N ARG A 611 16.02 -1.05 20.12
CA ARG A 611 17.18 -1.94 20.12
C ARG A 611 17.04 -2.96 21.25
N LEU A 612 17.05 -4.26 20.92
CA LEU A 612 16.89 -5.30 21.94
C LEU A 612 18.08 -5.40 22.90
N PHE A 613 19.31 -5.24 22.40
CA PHE A 613 20.54 -5.43 23.18
C PHE A 613 21.08 -4.18 23.86
N THR A 614 20.46 -3.02 23.65
CA THR A 614 20.86 -1.77 24.32
C THR A 614 19.67 -1.20 25.07
N THR A 615 19.92 -0.65 26.26
CA THR A 615 18.85 -0.01 27.03
C THR A 615 18.26 1.21 26.31
N MET A 616 16.94 1.34 26.37
CA MET A 616 16.19 2.50 25.86
C MET A 616 15.95 3.57 26.93
N LEU A 617 16.47 3.39 28.16
CA LEU A 617 16.36 4.37 29.27
C LEU A 617 17.18 5.65 29.02
N ASN A 618 18.20 5.58 28.17
CA ASN A 618 19.03 6.72 27.85
C ASN A 618 18.23 7.76 27.04
N PHE A 619 18.59 9.04 27.18
CA PHE A 619 17.94 10.11 26.42
C PHE A 619 18.26 10.06 24.92
N THR A 620 19.41 9.50 24.52
CA THR A 620 19.88 9.52 23.13
C THR A 620 18.88 8.91 22.12
N PRO A 621 18.34 7.70 22.31
CA PRO A 621 17.33 7.15 21.40
C PRO A 621 16.06 8.00 21.33
N MET A 622 15.57 8.52 22.47
CA MET A 622 14.39 9.40 22.48
C MET A 622 14.62 10.66 21.66
N ARG A 623 15.81 11.27 21.83
CA ARG A 623 16.22 12.44 21.07
C ARG A 623 16.28 12.14 19.57
N GLU A 624 16.82 11.00 19.16
CA GLU A 624 16.86 10.60 17.74
C GLU A 624 15.45 10.54 17.14
N TYR A 625 14.49 9.90 17.82
CA TYR A 625 13.10 9.83 17.34
C TYR A 625 12.44 11.20 17.25
N PHE A 626 12.57 12.01 18.31
CA PHE A 626 12.06 13.38 18.34
C PHE A 626 12.63 14.24 17.22
N GLN A 627 13.96 14.21 17.04
CA GLN A 627 14.63 14.98 15.99
C GLN A 627 14.24 14.53 14.60
N ASN A 628 14.02 13.23 14.36
CA ASN A 628 13.58 12.73 13.06
C ASN A 628 12.16 13.19 12.71
N ILE A 629 11.22 13.12 13.66
CA ILE A 629 9.84 13.63 13.45
C ILE A 629 9.89 15.14 13.22
N GLN A 630 10.63 15.89 14.05
CA GLN A 630 10.78 17.33 13.89
C GLN A 630 11.47 17.73 12.58
N LEU A 631 12.46 16.97 12.13
CA LEU A 631 13.11 17.20 10.84
C LEU A 631 12.08 17.12 9.70
N MET A 632 11.16 16.14 9.75
CA MET A 632 10.15 15.97 8.70
C MET A 632 9.09 17.06 8.74
N LEU A 633 8.58 17.40 9.94
CA LEU A 633 7.59 18.48 10.09
C LEU A 633 8.18 19.84 9.73
N GLY A 634 9.44 20.07 10.08
CA GLY A 634 10.18 21.28 9.76
C GLY A 634 10.38 21.50 8.26
N ILE A 635 10.23 20.49 7.39
CA ILE A 635 10.38 20.64 5.92
C ILE A 635 9.50 21.78 5.39
N VAL A 636 8.27 21.90 5.88
CA VAL A 636 7.32 22.90 5.40
C VAL A 636 7.82 24.32 5.66
N GLU A 637 8.37 24.56 6.85
CA GLU A 637 8.93 25.85 7.26
C GLU A 637 10.32 26.08 6.66
N ASP A 638 11.20 25.08 6.78
CA ASP A 638 12.58 25.08 6.29
C ASP A 638 12.59 25.37 4.77
N LEU A 639 11.64 24.83 4.00
CA LEU A 639 11.52 25.05 2.55
C LEU A 639 10.52 26.15 2.16
N ASN A 640 9.85 26.78 3.13
CA ASN A 640 8.87 27.86 2.91
C ASN A 640 7.68 27.45 2.02
N LEU A 641 7.21 26.21 2.15
CA LEU A 641 6.14 25.71 1.29
C LEU A 641 4.83 26.49 1.52
N ASN A 642 4.64 27.02 2.73
CA ASN A 642 3.44 27.74 3.21
C ASN A 642 3.22 29.14 2.60
N ARG A 643 4.18 29.67 1.86
CA ARG A 643 4.05 31.00 1.26
C ARG A 643 3.14 30.97 0.02
N ARG A 644 1.86 31.33 0.19
CA ARG A 644 0.98 31.81 -0.89
C ARG A 644 1.41 33.22 -1.32
N ILE A 645 2.51 33.33 -2.08
CA ILE A 645 2.98 34.65 -2.56
C ILE A 645 2.22 35.12 -3.82
N TRP A 646 1.27 34.35 -4.36
CA TRP A 646 0.65 34.70 -5.65
C TRP A 646 -0.83 34.30 -5.68
N GLN A 647 -1.70 35.14 -5.14
CA GLN A 647 -3.04 35.29 -5.72
C GLN A 647 -2.82 36.06 -7.04
N GLN A 648 -3.10 35.40 -8.16
CA GLN A 648 -3.18 36.09 -9.44
C GLN A 648 -4.32 37.09 -9.36
N ASN A 649 -4.00 38.37 -9.53
CA ASN A 649 -4.97 39.38 -9.94
C ASN A 649 -5.55 39.03 -11.31
#